data_AF-A0A505HUC4-F1
#
_entry.id   AF-A0A505HUC4-F1
#
_cell.length_a   1.000
_cell.length_b   1.000
_cell.length_c   1.000
_cell.angle_alpha   90.00
_cell.angle_beta   90.00
_cell.angle_gamma   90.00
#
_symmetry.space_group_name_H-M   'P 1'
#
loop_
_entity.id
_entity.type
_entity.pdbx_description
1 polymer ?
#
loop_
_entity_poly.entity_id
_entity_poly.type
_entity_poly.pdbx_seq_one_letter_code
_entity_poly.pdbx_strand_id
1 'polypeptide(L)'
;MSASHIPNLNTLRRGGGRGRFRSRGGGQTGDAGHGSHGAKDRVVQGTDNDASVSRLSAVNLGYLDDVYAPALTPPGMETRRLPIINRGTYVRTTAIDRLVTRFLNAHPSHPKKQIISLGAGTDTRIFRLLSSPTYDASDLVYHEIDFPVNTSAKIKLIRAAPLLQRVLSSSSSDTVEISPTNDALHSPSYHLHPLDLRNLPTSPALPGLDPTLPTLLLSECCLIYLTPSEASLVVRHFTETIFPATTPVGLVLYEPIRPDDAFGRTMVANLATRGIQLQTLQEYASLGAQRRRLREMGLDGGQAAADVDFIWERWATSATVAFLAIAAVQAAKHAHDHGHHRSHRSVDSPVVKKSSSCQFPSGAGLIPITPHETNGGWAMSPDQECKPGGYCPYACPAGQVSMQWDPEATSYTYPMSMNGGLYCDENGEIQKPFPDRPYCKDGTGVVSAKNKCKEQVSFCQTVLPGNEAMLIPTLVEELATLAVPDLSYWCETAAHFYINPPGYNTETACVWGTSENPYGNWSPYVAGANTDGDGNTYVKLGWNPIYLEPTTPFRNEVPEFGVEIECEGDGCNGLPCKIDPSVNGVNEMTGDSSVGAGGASFCVVTVPKGGKANVVVFDKDGGDSTSISSSAALNWTVSASYTYKPHVMVETGSSHTQPVAAAAVASEGSSQTTGTAQATQSAVVTEGAAVSTAVSKLSLIVAVLGAIVMV
;
A
#
# COMPACT_ATOMS: atom_id res chain seq x y z
N MET A 1 6.47 -6.55 -1.83
CA MET A 1 6.19 -5.59 -0.75
C MET A 1 7.53 -5.18 -0.21
N SER A 2 7.98 -3.93 -0.41
CA SER A 2 9.18 -3.44 0.26
C SER A 2 8.99 -3.61 1.77
N ALA A 3 10.04 -4.04 2.47
CA ALA A 3 9.99 -4.27 3.91
C ALA A 3 9.47 -3.01 4.61
N SER A 4 8.50 -3.17 5.52
CA SER A 4 8.05 -2.09 6.42
C SER A 4 9.27 -1.40 7.03
N HIS A 5 9.36 -0.07 6.84
CA HIS A 5 10.41 0.84 7.33
C HIS A 5 11.48 0.18 8.18
N ILE A 6 12.68 0.06 7.62
CA ILE A 6 13.91 -0.21 8.36
C ILE A 6 14.10 0.92 9.39
N PRO A 7 13.89 0.67 10.70
CA PRO A 7 14.06 1.70 11.70
C PRO A 7 15.56 1.97 11.90
N ASN A 8 15.93 3.22 12.19
CA ASN A 8 17.19 3.49 12.85
C ASN A 8 17.17 2.74 14.20
N LEU A 9 18.05 1.75 14.40
CA LEU A 9 18.01 0.88 15.59
C LEU A 9 18.23 1.68 16.88
N ASN A 10 18.80 2.90 16.81
CA ASN A 10 18.94 3.81 17.94
C ASN A 10 17.58 4.19 18.56
N THR A 11 16.49 4.12 17.77
CA THR A 11 15.12 4.45 18.23
C THR A 11 14.45 3.32 19.00
N LEU A 12 14.91 2.06 18.84
CA LEU A 12 14.25 0.88 19.41
C LEU A 12 14.48 0.69 20.92
N ARG A 13 15.37 1.49 21.54
CA ARG A 13 15.68 1.39 22.99
C ARG A 13 15.26 2.59 23.84
N ARG A 14 14.79 3.70 23.25
CA ARG A 14 14.37 4.91 24.01
C ARG A 14 12.95 4.85 24.60
N GLY A 15 12.34 3.66 24.68
CA GLY A 15 11.07 3.45 25.36
C GLY A 15 11.24 3.08 26.83
N GLY A 16 11.40 4.07 27.72
CA GLY A 16 11.41 3.80 29.16
C GLY A 16 12.03 4.88 30.03
N GLY A 17 11.51 6.11 30.01
CA GLY A 17 11.98 7.14 30.95
C GLY A 17 11.22 8.44 30.85
N ARG A 18 10.35 8.70 31.83
CA ARG A 18 9.83 10.04 32.13
C ARG A 18 11.01 10.97 32.48
N GLY A 19 11.55 11.66 31.49
CA GLY A 19 12.67 12.59 31.62
C GLY A 19 12.24 14.04 31.39
N ARG A 20 11.87 14.72 32.47
CA ARG A 20 11.56 16.15 32.54
C ARG A 20 12.82 16.97 32.22
N PHE A 21 13.00 17.44 31.00
CA PHE A 21 14.06 18.40 30.68
C PHE A 21 13.52 19.83 30.65
N ARG A 22 14.04 20.61 31.60
CA ARG A 22 13.83 22.04 31.78
C ARG A 22 14.27 22.82 30.55
N SER A 23 13.37 23.64 30.05
CA SER A 23 13.65 24.80 29.21
C SER A 23 14.68 25.71 29.89
N ARG A 24 15.69 26.14 29.12
CA ARG A 24 16.48 27.33 29.42
C ARG A 24 16.48 28.18 28.15
N GLY A 25 15.78 29.30 28.24
CA GLY A 25 15.40 30.13 27.10
C GLY A 25 16.51 31.05 26.58
N GLY A 26 16.29 31.49 25.35
CA GLY A 26 16.76 32.74 24.76
C GLY A 26 15.66 33.19 23.81
N GLY A 27 14.95 34.26 24.16
CA GLY A 27 13.68 34.62 23.55
C GLY A 27 13.78 35.34 22.22
N GLN A 28 12.78 35.07 21.36
CA GLN A 28 12.10 36.08 20.56
C GLN A 28 10.65 35.63 20.39
N THR A 29 9.74 36.54 20.73
CA THR A 29 8.29 36.35 20.79
C THR A 29 7.67 36.34 19.40
N GLY A 30 7.01 35.25 19.03
CA GLY A 30 6.23 35.13 17.80
C GLY A 30 5.42 33.83 17.75
N ASP A 31 4.15 33.93 18.17
CA ASP A 31 2.99 33.11 17.80
C ASP A 31 3.17 31.59 17.56
N ALA A 32 3.11 30.80 18.64
CA ALA A 32 3.16 29.33 18.60
C ALA A 32 1.77 28.71 18.83
N GLY A 33 0.84 28.94 17.89
CA GLY A 33 -0.51 28.33 17.91
C GLY A 33 -0.96 27.66 16.60
N HIS A 34 -0.32 27.98 15.46
CA HIS A 34 -0.78 27.55 14.13
C HIS A 34 0.07 26.47 13.44
N GLY A 35 1.23 26.09 13.99
CA GLY A 35 2.18 25.21 13.29
C GLY A 35 1.82 23.72 13.24
N SER A 36 1.09 23.17 14.21
CA SER A 36 0.87 21.70 14.32
C SER A 36 -0.30 21.18 13.48
N HIS A 37 -1.40 21.94 13.39
CA HIS A 37 -2.56 21.56 12.58
C HIS A 37 -2.28 21.69 11.08
N GLY A 38 -1.64 22.78 10.65
CA GLY A 38 -1.28 22.97 9.24
C GLY A 38 -0.31 21.93 8.69
N ALA A 39 0.58 21.37 9.53
CA ALA A 39 1.49 20.31 9.11
C ALA A 39 0.76 18.97 8.89
N LYS A 40 -0.22 18.62 9.75
CA LYS A 40 -1.05 17.43 9.58
C LYS A 40 -1.95 17.53 8.36
N ASP A 41 -2.53 18.70 8.13
CA ASP A 41 -3.41 18.93 6.99
C ASP A 41 -2.66 18.81 5.66
N ARG A 42 -1.41 19.31 5.57
CA ARG A 42 -0.55 19.14 4.38
C ARG A 42 -0.28 17.66 4.06
N VAL A 43 -0.09 16.83 5.09
CA VAL A 43 0.11 15.40 4.92
C VAL A 43 -1.15 14.74 4.35
N VAL A 44 -2.32 15.09 4.87
CA VAL A 44 -3.62 14.59 4.36
C VAL A 44 -3.84 15.06 2.92
N GLN A 45 -3.61 16.33 2.61
CA GLN A 45 -3.72 16.90 1.26
C GLN A 45 -2.86 16.14 0.25
N GLY A 46 -1.65 15.74 0.64
CA GLY A 46 -0.72 14.99 -0.21
C GLY A 46 -1.16 13.55 -0.55
N THR A 47 -2.15 12.98 0.15
CA THR A 47 -2.65 11.63 -0.14
C THR A 47 -3.39 11.54 -1.48
N ASP A 48 -3.91 12.65 -2.00
CA ASP A 48 -4.48 12.74 -3.34
C ASP A 48 -3.47 12.35 -4.44
N ASN A 49 -2.20 12.73 -4.28
CA ASN A 49 -1.16 12.36 -5.23
C ASN A 49 -1.00 10.84 -5.34
N ASP A 50 -1.09 10.11 -4.22
CA ASP A 50 -1.03 8.64 -4.25
C ASP A 50 -2.20 8.02 -5.01
N ALA A 51 -3.40 8.59 -4.83
CA ALA A 51 -4.61 8.18 -5.54
C ALA A 51 -4.52 8.49 -7.04
N SER A 52 -4.09 9.70 -7.39
CA SER A 52 -3.91 10.18 -8.77
C SER A 52 -2.93 9.30 -9.55
N VAL A 53 -1.75 9.04 -9.00
CA VAL A 53 -0.73 8.19 -9.61
C VAL A 53 -1.22 6.74 -9.75
N SER A 54 -1.96 6.23 -8.77
CA SER A 54 -2.51 4.86 -8.86
C SER A 54 -3.59 4.74 -9.93
N ARG A 55 -4.39 5.80 -10.14
CA ARG A 55 -5.34 5.90 -11.25
C ARG A 55 -4.63 5.96 -12.60
N LEU A 56 -3.64 6.85 -12.74
CA LEU A 56 -2.89 6.97 -13.99
C LEU A 56 -2.18 5.67 -14.38
N SER A 57 -1.59 4.96 -13.40
CA SER A 57 -1.02 3.63 -13.62
C SER A 57 -2.05 2.64 -14.16
N ALA A 58 -3.26 2.60 -13.57
CA ALA A 58 -4.33 1.72 -14.02
C ALA A 58 -4.81 2.09 -15.44
N VAL A 59 -4.88 3.37 -15.78
CA VAL A 59 -5.22 3.86 -17.13
C VAL A 59 -4.16 3.46 -18.15
N ASN A 60 -2.89 3.77 -17.87
CA ASN A 60 -1.77 3.48 -18.78
C ASN A 60 -1.60 1.97 -19.05
N LEU A 61 -2.03 1.12 -18.13
CA LEU A 61 -2.01 -0.34 -18.27
C LEU A 61 -3.33 -0.92 -18.79
N GLY A 62 -4.30 -0.10 -19.18
CA GLY A 62 -5.56 -0.52 -19.78
C GLY A 62 -6.57 -1.14 -18.81
N TYR A 63 -6.40 -0.96 -17.50
CA TYR A 63 -7.40 -1.38 -16.51
C TYR A 63 -8.61 -0.45 -16.54
N LEU A 64 -8.39 0.85 -16.74
CA LEU A 64 -9.42 1.88 -16.77
C LEU A 64 -9.37 2.65 -18.08
N ASP A 65 -10.54 2.95 -18.63
CA ASP A 65 -10.67 3.91 -19.73
C ASP A 65 -11.00 5.29 -19.15
N ASP A 66 -10.00 6.15 -19.12
CA ASP A 66 -10.12 7.50 -18.60
C ASP A 66 -9.09 8.45 -19.23
N VAL A 67 -9.52 9.08 -20.33
CA VAL A 67 -8.71 10.06 -21.07
C VAL A 67 -8.41 11.35 -20.29
N TYR A 68 -9.10 11.57 -19.16
CA TYR A 68 -8.96 12.78 -18.35
C TYR A 68 -7.88 12.64 -17.26
N ALA A 69 -7.58 11.41 -16.83
CA ALA A 69 -6.62 11.14 -15.76
C ALA A 69 -5.22 11.72 -16.01
N PRO A 70 -4.63 11.63 -17.23
CA PRO A 70 -3.33 12.24 -17.49
C PRO A 70 -3.31 13.75 -17.32
N ALA A 71 -4.42 14.44 -17.61
CA ALA A 71 -4.51 15.91 -17.52
C ALA A 71 -4.62 16.42 -16.08
N LEU A 72 -5.08 15.58 -15.14
CA LEU A 72 -5.19 15.91 -13.72
C LEU A 72 -4.09 15.28 -12.86
N THR A 73 -3.18 14.51 -13.45
CA THR A 73 -2.01 13.99 -12.75
C THR A 73 -0.82 14.94 -12.97
N PRO A 74 -0.12 15.39 -11.90
CA PRO A 74 1.05 16.25 -12.07
C PRO A 74 2.13 15.61 -12.96
N PRO A 75 2.72 16.35 -13.92
CA PRO A 75 3.79 15.84 -14.77
C PRO A 75 4.98 15.34 -13.95
N GLY A 76 5.63 14.27 -14.42
CA GLY A 76 6.81 13.69 -13.75
C GLY A 76 6.48 12.79 -12.55
N MET A 77 5.21 12.60 -12.20
CA MET A 77 4.78 11.67 -11.15
C MET A 77 4.33 10.30 -11.69
N GLU A 78 4.53 10.04 -12.99
CA GLU A 78 4.08 8.82 -13.67
C GLU A 78 4.86 7.59 -13.16
N THR A 79 4.27 6.88 -12.20
CA THR A 79 4.87 5.65 -11.68
C THR A 79 3.94 4.47 -11.90
N ARG A 80 4.45 3.41 -12.54
CA ARG A 80 3.74 2.14 -12.67
C ARG A 80 3.55 1.50 -11.30
N ARG A 81 2.31 1.15 -10.94
CA ARG A 81 1.97 0.40 -9.73
C ARG A 81 1.93 -1.10 -10.00
N LEU A 82 2.10 -1.89 -8.94
CA LEU A 82 2.01 -3.36 -8.99
C LEU A 82 0.62 -3.81 -9.47
N PRO A 83 0.50 -4.99 -10.13
CA PRO A 83 -0.79 -5.49 -10.63
C PRO A 83 -1.90 -5.52 -9.57
N ILE A 84 -1.60 -5.89 -8.33
CA ILE A 84 -2.58 -5.93 -7.24
C ILE A 84 -3.13 -4.54 -6.89
N ILE A 85 -2.30 -3.50 -6.99
CA ILE A 85 -2.73 -2.11 -6.78
C ILE A 85 -3.62 -1.66 -7.94
N ASN A 86 -3.24 -1.97 -9.19
CA ASN A 86 -4.09 -1.63 -10.35
C ASN A 86 -5.44 -2.36 -10.33
N ARG A 87 -5.47 -3.63 -9.90
CA ARG A 87 -6.72 -4.38 -9.65
C ARG A 87 -7.57 -3.71 -8.57
N GLY A 88 -6.95 -3.29 -7.46
CA GLY A 88 -7.63 -2.53 -6.41
C GLY A 88 -8.22 -1.22 -6.93
N THR A 89 -7.44 -0.43 -7.68
CA THR A 89 -7.89 0.82 -8.31
C THR A 89 -9.03 0.59 -9.30
N TYR A 90 -8.98 -0.49 -10.07
CA TYR A 90 -10.06 -0.90 -10.96
C TYR A 90 -11.36 -1.17 -10.21
N VAL A 91 -11.31 -2.00 -9.17
CA VAL A 91 -12.49 -2.34 -8.35
C VAL A 91 -13.05 -1.10 -7.67
N ARG A 92 -12.19 -0.31 -7.04
CA ARG A 92 -12.53 0.98 -6.40
C ARG A 92 -13.32 1.87 -7.37
N THR A 93 -12.76 2.12 -8.56
CA THR A 93 -13.36 3.01 -9.55
C THR A 93 -14.69 2.46 -10.08
N THR A 94 -14.69 1.22 -10.57
CA THR A 94 -15.85 0.64 -11.26
C THR A 94 -17.02 0.34 -10.32
N ALA A 95 -16.74 0.00 -9.06
CA ALA A 95 -17.79 -0.20 -8.06
C ALA A 95 -18.54 1.12 -7.76
N ILE A 96 -17.79 2.20 -7.56
CA ILE A 96 -18.38 3.53 -7.33
C ILE A 96 -19.13 3.99 -8.57
N ASP A 97 -18.55 3.88 -9.76
CA ASP A 97 -19.20 4.27 -11.01
C ASP A 97 -20.51 3.48 -11.26
N ARG A 98 -20.56 2.20 -10.90
CA ARG A 98 -21.79 1.39 -10.98
C ARG A 98 -22.87 1.89 -10.02
N LEU A 99 -22.51 2.28 -8.80
CA LEU A 99 -23.44 2.84 -7.83
C LEU A 99 -23.93 4.23 -8.25
N VAL A 100 -23.03 5.08 -8.76
CA VAL A 100 -23.37 6.38 -9.34
C VAL A 100 -24.35 6.20 -10.52
N THR A 101 -24.06 5.29 -11.45
CA THR A 101 -24.94 4.99 -12.59
C THR A 101 -26.32 4.52 -12.12
N ARG A 102 -26.39 3.67 -11.10
CA ARG A 102 -27.66 3.23 -10.51
C ARG A 102 -28.44 4.38 -9.90
N PHE A 103 -27.77 5.29 -9.20
CA PHE A 103 -28.41 6.48 -8.64
C PHE A 103 -28.93 7.41 -9.75
N LEU A 104 -28.13 7.66 -10.79
CA LEU A 104 -28.53 8.52 -11.91
C LEU A 104 -29.75 7.96 -12.67
N ASN A 105 -29.84 6.64 -12.77
CA ASN A 105 -30.98 5.94 -13.39
C ASN A 105 -32.17 5.72 -12.45
N ALA A 106 -32.02 6.01 -11.15
CA ALA A 106 -33.10 5.88 -10.19
C ALA A 106 -34.09 7.06 -10.29
N HIS A 107 -35.30 6.88 -9.77
CA HIS A 107 -36.35 7.91 -9.70
C HIS A 107 -36.58 8.65 -11.04
N PRO A 108 -37.12 7.99 -12.08
CA PRO A 108 -37.34 8.61 -13.39
C PRO A 108 -38.23 9.86 -13.36
N SER A 109 -39.04 10.03 -12.32
CA SER A 109 -39.85 11.23 -12.06
C SER A 109 -39.04 12.48 -11.70
N HIS A 110 -37.75 12.32 -11.37
CA HIS A 110 -36.79 13.39 -11.09
C HIS A 110 -35.61 13.23 -12.06
N PRO A 111 -35.71 13.78 -13.30
CA PRO A 111 -34.64 13.66 -14.28
C PRO A 111 -33.36 14.31 -13.74
N LYS A 112 -33.48 15.53 -13.21
CA LYS A 112 -32.37 16.27 -12.62
C LYS A 112 -31.94 15.75 -11.23
N LYS A 113 -30.64 15.53 -11.04
CA LYS A 113 -30.04 14.98 -9.82
C LYS A 113 -28.75 15.71 -9.44
N GLN A 114 -28.32 15.53 -8.19
CA GLN A 114 -27.07 16.09 -7.69
C GLN A 114 -26.12 15.03 -7.18
N ILE A 115 -24.82 15.28 -7.35
CA ILE A 115 -23.76 14.50 -6.71
C ILE A 115 -22.86 15.48 -5.96
N ILE A 116 -22.50 15.14 -4.71
CA ILE A 116 -21.52 15.89 -3.91
C ILE A 116 -20.36 14.96 -3.56
N SER A 117 -19.19 15.21 -4.13
CA SER A 117 -17.95 14.50 -3.82
C SER A 117 -17.20 15.21 -2.71
N LEU A 118 -17.05 14.53 -1.57
CA LEU A 118 -16.35 15.00 -0.39
C LEU A 118 -14.89 14.57 -0.46
N GLY A 119 -13.96 15.53 -0.44
CA GLY A 119 -12.53 15.30 -0.64
C GLY A 119 -12.25 14.73 -2.02
N ALA A 120 -12.71 15.43 -3.06
CA ALA A 120 -12.68 14.93 -4.43
C ALA A 120 -11.26 14.79 -5.01
N GLY A 121 -10.29 15.54 -4.49
CA GLY A 121 -8.92 15.56 -5.01
C GLY A 121 -8.87 15.74 -6.53
N THR A 122 -8.04 14.93 -7.19
CA THR A 122 -7.87 14.89 -8.65
C THR A 122 -8.83 13.97 -9.39
N ASP A 123 -9.95 13.57 -8.76
CA ASP A 123 -10.96 12.72 -9.40
C ASP A 123 -11.46 13.31 -10.73
N THR A 124 -11.60 12.45 -11.72
CA THR A 124 -11.99 12.77 -13.10
C THR A 124 -13.45 12.43 -13.40
N ARG A 125 -14.18 11.82 -12.44
CA ARG A 125 -15.54 11.31 -12.67
C ARG A 125 -16.46 12.35 -13.29
N ILE A 126 -16.38 13.61 -12.85
CA ILE A 126 -17.19 14.68 -13.44
C ILE A 126 -16.99 14.80 -14.95
N PHE A 127 -15.76 14.77 -15.45
CA PHE A 127 -15.51 14.90 -16.88
C PHE A 127 -16.07 13.72 -17.66
N ARG A 128 -15.94 12.50 -17.11
CA ARG A 128 -16.54 11.28 -17.67
C ARG A 128 -18.08 11.35 -17.67
N LEU A 129 -18.67 11.91 -16.61
CA LEU A 129 -20.12 12.09 -16.45
C LEU A 129 -20.69 13.22 -17.32
N LEU A 130 -19.92 14.22 -17.72
CA LEU A 130 -20.41 15.25 -18.64
C LEU A 130 -20.19 14.85 -20.10
N SER A 131 -19.23 13.96 -20.37
CA SER A 131 -18.91 13.52 -21.73
C SER A 131 -19.63 12.26 -22.18
N SER A 132 -20.29 11.53 -21.28
CA SER A 132 -20.83 10.22 -21.65
C SER A 132 -22.15 10.33 -22.41
N PRO A 133 -22.37 9.46 -23.41
CA PRO A 133 -23.60 9.47 -24.21
C PRO A 133 -24.80 8.84 -23.50
N THR A 134 -24.62 8.32 -22.28
CA THR A 134 -25.64 7.54 -21.57
C THR A 134 -26.54 8.36 -20.64
N TYR A 135 -26.20 9.62 -20.40
CA TYR A 135 -26.97 10.56 -19.58
C TYR A 135 -26.89 11.96 -20.18
N ASP A 136 -27.96 12.74 -20.00
CA ASP A 136 -27.97 14.14 -20.37
C ASP A 136 -27.23 14.95 -19.29
N ALA A 137 -26.16 15.64 -19.69
CA ALA A 137 -25.36 16.46 -18.80
C ALA A 137 -26.15 17.62 -18.15
N SER A 138 -27.27 18.03 -18.75
CA SER A 138 -28.15 19.07 -18.20
C SER A 138 -29.00 18.58 -17.00
N ASP A 139 -29.13 17.25 -16.85
CA ASP A 139 -29.83 16.59 -15.74
C ASP A 139 -28.90 16.30 -14.54
N LEU A 140 -27.65 16.75 -14.57
CA LEU A 140 -26.70 16.55 -13.47
C LEU A 140 -26.11 17.89 -13.01
N VAL A 141 -26.14 18.12 -11.70
CA VAL A 141 -25.29 19.13 -11.04
C VAL A 141 -24.30 18.40 -10.15
N TYR A 142 -23.01 18.64 -10.37
CA TYR A 142 -21.94 17.98 -9.62
C TYR A 142 -21.18 18.98 -8.77
N HIS A 143 -21.05 18.66 -7.48
CA HIS A 143 -20.32 19.45 -6.51
C HIS A 143 -19.10 18.66 -6.07
N GLU A 144 -17.94 19.32 -6.03
CA GLU A 144 -16.74 18.81 -5.39
C GLU A 144 -16.37 19.74 -4.25
N ILE A 145 -16.04 19.17 -3.09
CA ILE A 145 -15.58 19.91 -1.92
C ILE A 145 -14.22 19.38 -1.54
N ASP A 146 -13.22 20.26 -1.47
CA ASP A 146 -11.87 19.92 -1.01
C ASP A 146 -11.19 21.13 -0.39
N PHE A 147 -10.01 20.93 0.22
CA PHE A 147 -9.20 22.03 0.71
C PHE A 147 -8.91 23.06 -0.39
N PRO A 148 -8.87 24.38 -0.06
CA PRO A 148 -8.54 25.42 -1.04
C PRO A 148 -7.24 25.18 -1.81
N VAL A 149 -6.24 24.54 -1.18
CA VAL A 149 -4.96 24.18 -1.82
C VAL A 149 -5.18 23.15 -2.93
N ASN A 150 -6.00 22.14 -2.69
CA ASN A 150 -6.29 21.06 -3.62
C ASN A 150 -7.18 21.55 -4.77
N THR A 151 -8.22 22.34 -4.46
CA THR A 151 -9.09 22.91 -5.49
C THR A 151 -8.34 23.89 -6.39
N SER A 152 -7.47 24.73 -5.83
CA SER A 152 -6.59 25.62 -6.62
C SER A 152 -5.69 24.85 -7.58
N ALA A 153 -5.08 23.75 -7.10
CA ALA A 153 -4.23 22.90 -7.92
C ALA A 153 -5.04 22.25 -9.06
N LYS A 154 -6.23 21.74 -8.77
CA LYS A 154 -7.13 21.16 -9.78
C LYS A 154 -7.57 22.19 -10.82
N ILE A 155 -7.96 23.39 -10.39
CA ILE A 155 -8.34 24.50 -11.31
C ILE A 155 -7.18 24.85 -12.24
N LYS A 156 -5.95 24.92 -11.71
CA LYS A 156 -4.76 25.16 -12.53
C LYS A 156 -4.58 24.11 -13.63
N LEU A 157 -4.78 22.83 -13.30
CA LEU A 157 -4.71 21.72 -14.26
C LEU A 157 -5.85 21.76 -15.29
N ILE A 158 -7.09 22.01 -14.85
CA ILE A 158 -8.25 22.22 -15.73
C ILE A 158 -7.96 23.36 -16.72
N ARG A 159 -7.40 24.47 -16.25
CA ARG A 159 -7.07 25.62 -17.10
C ARG A 159 -5.97 25.34 -18.11
N ALA A 160 -5.04 24.45 -17.77
CA ALA A 160 -3.94 24.08 -18.64
C ALA A 160 -4.34 23.04 -19.71
N ALA A 161 -5.46 22.33 -19.53
CA ALA A 161 -5.88 21.21 -20.38
C ALA A 161 -7.10 21.58 -21.25
N PRO A 162 -6.92 21.82 -22.56
CA PRO A 162 -8.03 22.17 -23.47
C PRO A 162 -9.16 21.13 -23.51
N LEU A 163 -8.83 19.85 -23.30
CA LEU A 163 -9.81 18.78 -23.29
C LEU A 163 -10.78 18.88 -22.10
N LEU A 164 -10.30 19.34 -20.93
CA LEU A 164 -11.12 19.52 -19.72
C LEU A 164 -12.00 20.76 -19.86
N GLN A 165 -11.44 21.86 -20.39
CA GLN A 165 -12.21 23.08 -20.68
C GLN A 165 -13.36 22.80 -21.65
N ARG A 166 -13.12 22.02 -22.70
CA ARG A 166 -14.16 21.68 -23.69
C ARG A 166 -15.34 20.96 -23.08
N VAL A 167 -15.09 20.06 -22.13
CA VAL A 167 -16.16 19.33 -21.42
C VAL A 167 -16.99 20.28 -20.55
N LEU A 168 -16.36 21.28 -19.92
CA LEU A 168 -17.06 22.25 -19.08
C LEU A 168 -17.77 23.38 -19.85
N SER A 169 -17.42 23.58 -21.12
CA SER A 169 -17.97 24.62 -22.01
C SER A 169 -18.74 24.02 -23.19
N SER A 170 -19.39 22.87 -23.00
CA SER A 170 -20.03 22.10 -24.09
C SER A 170 -21.17 22.84 -24.78
N SER A 171 -21.82 23.82 -24.11
CA SER A 171 -22.81 24.71 -24.74
C SER A 171 -22.25 26.13 -24.88
N SER A 172 -22.60 26.81 -25.97
CA SER A 172 -22.17 28.20 -26.25
C SER A 172 -22.67 29.24 -25.24
N SER A 173 -23.60 28.88 -24.36
CA SER A 173 -24.11 29.69 -23.24
C SER A 173 -23.42 29.43 -21.90
N ASP A 174 -22.61 28.37 -21.79
CA ASP A 174 -22.06 27.93 -20.51
C ASP A 174 -20.83 28.77 -20.15
N THR A 175 -21.01 29.66 -19.18
CA THR A 175 -19.90 30.46 -18.63
C THR A 175 -19.27 29.70 -17.46
N VAL A 176 -17.96 29.45 -17.55
CA VAL A 176 -17.17 28.93 -16.44
C VAL A 176 -16.62 30.12 -15.67
N GLU A 177 -17.12 30.31 -14.46
CA GLU A 177 -16.67 31.35 -13.55
C GLU A 177 -15.59 30.79 -12.61
N ILE A 178 -14.48 31.52 -12.48
CA ILE A 178 -13.41 31.20 -11.55
C ILE A 178 -13.31 32.36 -10.56
N SER A 179 -13.31 32.01 -9.28
CA SER A 179 -13.14 32.99 -8.21
C SER A 179 -11.85 33.82 -8.36
N PRO A 180 -11.80 35.07 -7.84
CA PRO A 180 -10.59 35.89 -7.88
C PRO A 180 -9.36 35.23 -7.23
N THR A 181 -9.58 34.37 -6.24
CA THR A 181 -8.58 33.58 -5.51
C THR A 181 -8.09 32.35 -6.29
N ASN A 182 -8.73 32.00 -7.42
CA ASN A 182 -8.46 30.82 -8.25
C ASN A 182 -8.61 29.48 -7.52
N ASP A 183 -9.43 29.41 -6.47
CA ASP A 183 -9.65 28.23 -5.64
C ASP A 183 -11.09 27.68 -5.74
N ALA A 184 -12.05 28.48 -6.20
CA ALA A 184 -13.40 28.04 -6.61
C ALA A 184 -13.62 28.13 -8.13
N LEU A 185 -14.39 27.19 -8.67
CA LEU A 185 -14.84 27.14 -10.07
C LEU A 185 -16.32 26.78 -10.13
N HIS A 186 -17.10 27.52 -10.93
CA HIS A 186 -18.53 27.32 -11.08
C HIS A 186 -18.95 27.34 -12.56
N SER A 187 -19.82 26.41 -12.94
CA SER A 187 -20.55 26.37 -14.21
C SER A 187 -21.96 25.85 -13.94
N PRO A 188 -22.89 25.84 -14.92
CA PRO A 188 -24.26 25.38 -14.71
C PRO A 188 -24.41 23.93 -14.18
N SER A 189 -23.45 23.05 -14.50
CA SER A 189 -23.48 21.63 -14.13
C SER A 189 -22.33 21.20 -13.21
N TYR A 190 -21.38 22.09 -12.89
CA TYR A 190 -20.20 21.74 -12.09
C TYR A 190 -19.77 22.86 -11.14
N HIS A 191 -19.61 22.53 -9.86
CA HIS A 191 -19.13 23.45 -8.83
C HIS A 191 -17.99 22.81 -8.02
N LEU A 192 -16.86 23.50 -7.95
CA LEU A 192 -15.71 23.14 -7.13
C LEU A 192 -15.58 24.14 -5.98
N HIS A 193 -15.76 23.66 -4.75
CA HIS A 193 -15.85 24.47 -3.52
C HIS A 193 -14.56 24.36 -2.69
N PRO A 194 -13.82 25.47 -2.47
CA PRO A 194 -12.62 25.51 -1.64
C PRO A 194 -12.98 25.55 -0.16
N LEU A 195 -13.31 24.41 0.43
CA LEU A 195 -13.80 24.32 1.80
C LEU A 195 -13.20 23.14 2.54
N ASP A 196 -12.63 23.43 3.71
CA ASP A 196 -12.34 22.43 4.72
C ASP A 196 -13.65 21.85 5.26
N LEU A 197 -13.87 20.55 5.05
CA LEU A 197 -15.09 19.85 5.47
C LEU A 197 -15.39 20.00 6.96
N ARG A 198 -14.37 20.17 7.81
CA ARG A 198 -14.55 20.40 9.27
C ARG A 198 -15.36 21.68 9.55
N ASN A 199 -15.30 22.64 8.65
CA ASN A 199 -15.98 23.94 8.78
C ASN A 199 -17.33 23.98 8.03
N LEU A 200 -17.70 22.90 7.33
CA LEU A 200 -18.94 22.82 6.55
C LEU A 200 -20.20 23.21 7.36
N PRO A 201 -20.38 22.78 8.63
CA PRO A 201 -21.57 23.18 9.39
C PRO A 201 -21.68 24.69 9.66
N THR A 202 -20.56 25.42 9.55
CA THR A 202 -20.46 26.86 9.80
C THR A 202 -20.18 27.67 8.53
N SER A 203 -20.06 27.01 7.38
CA SER A 203 -19.74 27.69 6.12
C SER A 203 -20.96 28.41 5.55
N PRO A 204 -20.76 29.42 4.67
CA PRO A 204 -21.84 29.94 3.83
C PRO A 204 -22.50 28.82 3.00
N ALA A 205 -23.71 29.10 2.49
CA ALA A 205 -24.40 28.20 1.59
C ALA A 205 -23.54 27.90 0.34
N LEU A 206 -23.48 26.63 -0.05
CA LEU A 206 -22.71 26.18 -1.21
C LEU A 206 -23.40 26.67 -2.49
N PRO A 207 -22.73 27.48 -3.33
CA PRO A 207 -23.31 27.98 -4.57
C PRO A 207 -23.80 26.85 -5.49
N GLY A 208 -24.96 27.04 -6.09
CA GLY A 208 -25.57 26.09 -7.03
C GLY A 208 -26.22 24.86 -6.41
N LEU A 209 -26.11 24.67 -5.09
CA LEU A 209 -26.71 23.51 -4.43
C LEU A 209 -28.22 23.70 -4.25
N ASP A 210 -29.01 22.74 -4.73
CA ASP A 210 -30.48 22.74 -4.64
C ASP A 210 -30.94 21.72 -3.57
N PRO A 211 -31.48 22.17 -2.43
CA PRO A 211 -31.98 21.28 -1.37
C PRO A 211 -33.16 20.37 -1.77
N THR A 212 -33.79 20.61 -2.91
CA THR A 212 -34.98 19.87 -3.35
C THR A 212 -34.66 18.69 -4.27
N LEU A 213 -33.43 18.63 -4.80
CA LEU A 213 -33.04 17.58 -5.74
C LEU A 213 -32.54 16.31 -5.02
N PRO A 214 -32.87 15.11 -5.53
CA PRO A 214 -32.23 13.88 -5.07
C PRO A 214 -30.71 14.00 -5.15
N THR A 215 -30.03 13.68 -4.06
CA THR A 215 -28.60 13.96 -3.92
C THR A 215 -27.81 12.72 -3.47
N LEU A 216 -26.71 12.44 -4.16
CA LEU A 216 -25.76 11.40 -3.78
C LEU A 216 -24.48 12.03 -3.23
N LEU A 217 -24.17 11.71 -1.97
CA LEU A 217 -22.88 12.01 -1.36
C LEU A 217 -21.88 10.92 -1.74
N LEU A 218 -20.65 11.31 -2.08
CA LEU A 218 -19.52 10.41 -2.29
C LEU A 218 -18.44 10.75 -1.27
N SER A 219 -17.94 9.74 -0.57
CA SER A 219 -16.70 9.84 0.22
C SER A 219 -15.80 8.67 -0.17
N GLU A 220 -14.81 8.97 -1.00
CA GLU A 220 -13.88 7.99 -1.54
C GLU A 220 -12.50 8.19 -0.88
N CYS A 221 -12.25 7.46 0.21
CA CYS A 221 -11.09 7.64 1.09
C CYS A 221 -10.96 9.06 1.68
N CYS A 222 -12.06 9.77 1.94
CA CYS A 222 -12.03 11.13 2.51
C CYS A 222 -12.34 11.14 4.02
N LEU A 223 -13.56 10.75 4.42
CA LEU A 223 -14.04 10.88 5.80
C LEU A 223 -13.18 10.12 6.82
N ILE A 224 -12.44 9.11 6.37
CA ILE A 224 -11.50 8.31 7.17
C ILE A 224 -10.39 9.15 7.83
N TYR A 225 -10.06 10.33 7.29
CA TYR A 225 -9.04 11.24 7.84
C TYR A 225 -9.56 12.18 8.93
N LEU A 226 -10.89 12.27 9.12
CA LEU A 226 -11.51 13.12 10.14
C LEU A 226 -11.74 12.35 11.43
N THR A 227 -11.78 13.03 12.59
CA THR A 227 -12.25 12.38 13.81
C THR A 227 -13.67 11.81 13.60
N PRO A 228 -14.07 10.75 14.32
CA PRO A 228 -15.43 10.22 14.19
C PRO A 228 -16.53 11.27 14.38
N SER A 229 -16.33 12.21 15.31
CA SER A 229 -17.24 13.35 15.52
C SER A 229 -17.29 14.29 14.33
N GLU A 230 -16.14 14.69 13.78
CA GLU A 230 -16.09 15.57 12.60
C GLU A 230 -16.72 14.89 11.38
N ALA A 231 -16.38 13.63 11.12
CA ALA A 231 -16.97 12.87 10.02
C ALA A 231 -18.49 12.74 10.15
N SER A 232 -18.99 12.51 11.36
CA SER A 232 -20.43 12.47 11.66
C SER A 232 -21.09 13.83 11.41
N LEU A 233 -20.48 14.92 11.88
CA LEU A 233 -21.00 16.28 11.68
C LEU A 233 -21.08 16.65 10.19
N VAL A 234 -20.09 16.28 9.37
CA VAL A 234 -20.12 16.53 7.92
C VAL A 234 -21.33 15.88 7.27
N VAL A 235 -21.57 14.59 7.51
CA VAL A 235 -22.68 13.88 6.87
C VAL A 235 -24.03 14.35 7.42
N ARG A 236 -24.13 14.55 8.75
CA ARG A 236 -25.35 15.06 9.40
C ARG A 236 -25.71 16.47 8.97
N HIS A 237 -24.73 17.30 8.64
CA HIS A 237 -25.04 18.61 8.09
C HIS A 237 -25.83 18.50 6.77
N PHE A 238 -25.51 17.53 5.92
CA PHE A 238 -26.32 17.26 4.73
C PHE A 238 -27.69 16.66 5.08
N THR A 239 -27.72 15.60 5.89
CA THR A 239 -28.95 14.83 6.15
C THR A 239 -29.95 15.51 7.09
N GLU A 240 -29.49 16.44 7.94
CA GLU A 240 -30.31 17.07 8.97
C GLU A 240 -30.45 18.60 8.81
N THR A 241 -29.52 19.26 8.12
CA THR A 241 -29.51 20.73 8.00
C THR A 241 -29.80 21.21 6.58
N ILE A 242 -29.07 20.71 5.58
CA ILE A 242 -29.17 21.19 4.20
C ILE A 242 -30.42 20.61 3.52
N PHE A 243 -30.59 19.29 3.55
CA PHE A 243 -31.65 18.62 2.83
C PHE A 243 -32.88 18.39 3.72
N PRO A 244 -34.09 18.79 3.29
CA PRO A 244 -35.32 18.41 3.96
C PRO A 244 -35.46 16.88 4.03
N ALA A 245 -36.12 16.37 5.07
CA ALA A 245 -36.37 14.94 5.24
C ALA A 245 -37.15 14.28 4.07
N THR A 246 -37.81 15.07 3.23
CA THR A 246 -38.50 14.63 2.02
C THR A 246 -37.59 14.43 0.82
N THR A 247 -36.38 15.01 0.83
CA THR A 247 -35.42 14.92 -0.27
C THR A 247 -34.61 13.62 -0.15
N PRO A 248 -34.58 12.75 -1.16
CA PRO A 248 -33.77 11.54 -1.11
C PRO A 248 -32.27 11.87 -1.06
N VAL A 249 -31.59 11.39 -0.03
CA VAL A 249 -30.12 11.51 0.13
C VAL A 249 -29.52 10.11 0.26
N GLY A 250 -28.47 9.83 -0.52
CA GLY A 250 -27.68 8.60 -0.42
C GLY A 250 -26.21 8.91 -0.13
N LEU A 251 -25.47 7.94 0.40
CA LEU A 251 -24.02 8.02 0.58
C LEU A 251 -23.35 6.76 0.00
N VAL A 252 -22.34 6.96 -0.85
CA VAL A 252 -21.36 5.92 -1.21
C VAL A 252 -20.08 6.20 -0.45
N LEU A 253 -19.69 5.25 0.39
CA LEU A 253 -18.49 5.32 1.22
C LEU A 253 -17.51 4.22 0.80
N TYR A 254 -16.28 4.59 0.44
CA TYR A 254 -15.18 3.66 0.18
C TYR A 254 -14.01 4.03 1.09
N GLU A 255 -13.61 3.14 2.01
CA GLU A 255 -12.49 3.35 2.90
C GLU A 255 -11.95 2.00 3.44
N PRO A 256 -10.71 1.96 3.97
CA PRO A 256 -10.16 0.76 4.59
C PRO A 256 -10.95 0.31 5.83
N ILE A 257 -10.92 -1.00 6.11
CA ILE A 257 -11.47 -1.64 7.31
C ILE A 257 -10.46 -2.66 7.87
N ARG A 258 -10.79 -3.29 9.00
CA ARG A 258 -10.01 -4.33 9.68
C ARG A 258 -8.62 -3.85 10.13
N PRO A 259 -8.52 -2.81 10.98
CA PRO A 259 -7.23 -2.31 11.48
C PRO A 259 -6.41 -3.35 12.25
N ASP A 260 -7.07 -4.36 12.82
CA ASP A 260 -6.44 -5.27 13.75
C ASP A 260 -6.01 -6.58 13.12
N ASP A 261 -6.25 -6.82 11.82
CA ASP A 261 -5.64 -7.94 11.12
C ASP A 261 -4.18 -7.65 10.75
N ALA A 262 -3.44 -8.65 10.25
CA ALA A 262 -2.01 -8.47 9.94
C ALA A 262 -1.77 -7.37 8.90
N PHE A 263 -2.65 -7.26 7.91
CA PHE A 263 -2.58 -6.21 6.89
C PHE A 263 -2.93 -4.85 7.49
N GLY A 264 -4.02 -4.77 8.27
CA GLY A 264 -4.49 -3.56 8.92
C GLY A 264 -3.46 -2.96 9.87
N ARG A 265 -2.82 -3.78 10.70
CA ARG A 265 -1.77 -3.30 11.62
C ARG A 265 -0.58 -2.75 10.86
N THR A 266 -0.19 -3.42 9.78
CA THR A 266 0.90 -2.98 8.90
C THR A 266 0.54 -1.69 8.18
N MET A 267 -0.68 -1.59 7.64
CA MET A 267 -1.20 -0.38 7.00
C MET A 267 -1.22 0.80 7.98
N VAL A 268 -1.77 0.62 9.18
CA VAL A 268 -1.82 1.67 10.21
C VAL A 268 -0.42 2.12 10.61
N ALA A 269 0.50 1.18 10.83
CA ALA A 269 1.89 1.50 11.16
C ALA A 269 2.58 2.29 10.02
N ASN A 270 2.45 1.83 8.78
CA ASN A 270 3.06 2.46 7.60
C ASN A 270 2.46 3.84 7.27
N LEU A 271 1.18 4.07 7.58
CA LEU A 271 0.57 5.37 7.42
C LEU A 271 1.02 6.32 8.53
N ALA A 272 1.13 5.83 9.77
CA ALA A 272 1.58 6.63 10.91
C ALA A 272 3.01 7.15 10.73
N THR A 273 3.92 6.40 10.11
CA THR A 273 5.29 6.86 9.80
C THR A 273 5.30 8.04 8.81
N ARG A 274 4.28 8.14 7.95
CA ARG A 274 4.06 9.25 7.03
C ARG A 274 3.28 10.41 7.66
N GLY A 275 2.97 10.33 8.96
CA GLY A 275 2.12 11.30 9.66
C GLY A 275 0.64 11.19 9.31
N ILE A 276 0.22 10.12 8.62
CA ILE A 276 -1.16 9.88 8.21
C ILE A 276 -1.85 9.06 9.30
N GLN A 277 -2.98 9.57 9.79
CA GLN A 277 -3.83 8.85 10.74
C GLN A 277 -5.20 8.60 10.14
N LEU A 278 -5.63 7.34 10.11
CA LEU A 278 -6.98 6.94 9.71
C LEU A 278 -7.90 6.99 10.94
N GLN A 279 -8.38 8.19 11.24
CA GLN A 279 -9.01 8.55 12.50
C GLN A 279 -10.33 7.79 12.77
N THR A 280 -11.11 7.43 11.74
CA THR A 280 -12.36 6.66 11.94
C THR A 280 -12.17 5.14 11.87
N LEU A 281 -10.97 4.65 11.54
CA LEU A 281 -10.73 3.25 11.23
C LEU A 281 -11.00 2.31 12.40
N GLN A 282 -10.62 2.72 13.61
CA GLN A 282 -10.79 1.93 14.83
C GLN A 282 -12.27 1.81 15.23
N GLU A 283 -13.04 2.89 15.10
CA GLU A 283 -14.46 2.88 15.46
C GLU A 283 -15.32 2.10 14.44
N TYR A 284 -14.99 2.23 13.15
CA TYR A 284 -15.72 1.59 12.06
C TYR A 284 -14.93 0.44 11.40
N ALA A 285 -14.31 -0.38 12.25
CA ALA A 285 -13.37 -1.44 11.88
C ALA A 285 -13.93 -2.60 11.03
N SER A 286 -15.26 -2.73 10.86
CA SER A 286 -15.87 -3.87 10.17
C SER A 286 -17.07 -3.46 9.30
N LEU A 287 -17.49 -4.33 8.37
CA LEU A 287 -18.69 -4.12 7.56
C LEU A 287 -19.96 -3.90 8.42
N GLY A 288 -20.05 -4.58 9.57
CA GLY A 288 -21.13 -4.35 10.54
C GLY A 288 -21.08 -2.94 11.15
N ALA A 289 -19.88 -2.50 11.53
CA ALA A 289 -19.67 -1.16 12.10
C ALA A 289 -19.93 -0.05 11.07
N GLN A 290 -19.53 -0.25 9.81
CA GLN A 290 -19.82 0.69 8.72
C GLN A 290 -21.32 0.81 8.44
N ARG A 291 -22.07 -0.30 8.46
CA ARG A 291 -23.55 -0.23 8.34
C ARG A 291 -24.20 0.53 9.50
N ARG A 292 -23.69 0.34 10.72
CA ARG A 292 -24.14 1.11 11.89
C ARG A 292 -23.85 2.60 11.73
N ARG A 293 -22.63 2.96 11.29
CA ARG A 293 -22.21 4.34 11.00
C ARG A 293 -23.21 5.06 10.10
N LEU A 294 -23.64 4.42 9.01
CA LEU A 294 -24.62 5.00 8.07
C LEU A 294 -25.95 5.35 8.76
N ARG A 295 -26.44 4.50 9.67
CA ARG A 295 -27.67 4.78 10.44
C ARG A 295 -27.49 5.93 11.41
N GLU A 296 -26.36 5.96 12.12
CA GLU A 296 -26.03 7.03 13.06
C GLU A 296 -25.94 8.41 12.39
N MET A 297 -25.74 8.43 11.07
CA MET A 297 -25.71 9.63 10.22
C MET A 297 -27.06 9.96 9.56
N GLY A 298 -28.15 9.27 9.92
CA GLY A 298 -29.51 9.55 9.44
C GLY A 298 -29.88 8.86 8.12
N LEU A 299 -29.10 7.89 7.66
CA LEU A 299 -29.35 7.17 6.40
C LEU A 299 -30.03 5.81 6.65
N ASP A 300 -31.32 5.84 7.01
CA ASP A 300 -32.07 4.65 7.46
C ASP A 300 -32.68 3.80 6.33
N GLY A 301 -32.77 4.33 5.11
CA GLY A 301 -33.48 3.71 3.97
C GLY A 301 -32.81 2.47 3.32
N GLY A 302 -31.67 2.01 3.84
CA GLY A 302 -30.97 0.81 3.38
C GLY A 302 -29.46 0.90 3.59
N GLN A 303 -28.88 -0.02 4.38
CA GLN A 303 -27.44 -0.05 4.66
C GLN A 303 -26.84 -1.37 4.19
N ALA A 304 -26.04 -1.28 3.13
CA ALA A 304 -25.23 -2.39 2.63
C ALA A 304 -23.75 -2.04 2.79
N ALA A 305 -22.94 -3.05 3.07
CA ALA A 305 -21.49 -2.94 3.09
C ALA A 305 -20.91 -4.25 2.54
N ALA A 306 -19.90 -4.14 1.70
CA ALA A 306 -19.15 -5.26 1.15
C ALA A 306 -17.67 -4.87 1.13
N ASP A 307 -16.79 -5.86 1.22
CA ASP A 307 -15.36 -5.63 1.00
C ASP A 307 -14.99 -5.79 -0.48
N VAL A 308 -13.75 -5.40 -0.79
CA VAL A 308 -13.22 -5.37 -2.16
C VAL A 308 -13.22 -6.77 -2.79
N ASP A 309 -13.02 -7.82 -2.00
CA ASP A 309 -13.00 -9.19 -2.47
C ASP A 309 -14.38 -9.63 -2.96
N PHE A 310 -15.42 -9.41 -2.14
CA PHE A 310 -16.80 -9.64 -2.56
C PHE A 310 -17.16 -8.86 -3.82
N ILE A 311 -16.74 -7.59 -3.91
CA ILE A 311 -17.03 -6.75 -5.08
C ILE A 311 -16.31 -7.29 -6.32
N TRP A 312 -15.05 -7.69 -6.19
CA TRP A 312 -14.30 -8.31 -7.27
C TRP A 312 -15.00 -9.56 -7.79
N GLU A 313 -15.39 -10.48 -6.90
CA GLU A 313 -16.03 -11.74 -7.30
C GLU A 313 -17.42 -11.54 -7.91
N ARG A 314 -18.22 -10.62 -7.37
CA ARG A 314 -19.65 -10.51 -7.70
C ARG A 314 -19.94 -9.45 -8.74
N TRP A 315 -19.13 -8.40 -8.83
CA TRP A 315 -19.43 -7.23 -9.67
C TRP A 315 -18.50 -7.09 -10.87
N ALA A 316 -17.30 -7.68 -10.85
CA ALA A 316 -16.50 -7.81 -12.06
C ALA A 316 -17.10 -8.91 -12.96
N THR A 317 -17.24 -8.65 -14.25
CA THR A 317 -17.79 -9.64 -15.19
C THR A 317 -16.73 -10.66 -15.60
N SER A 318 -17.12 -11.87 -16.00
CA SER A 318 -16.17 -12.88 -16.52
C SER A 318 -15.39 -12.39 -17.74
N ALA A 319 -16.01 -11.56 -18.58
CA ALA A 319 -15.35 -10.89 -19.72
C ALA A 319 -14.31 -9.87 -19.22
N THR A 320 -14.64 -9.06 -18.21
CA THR A 320 -13.69 -8.15 -17.57
C THR A 320 -12.53 -8.90 -16.92
N VAL A 321 -12.79 -9.98 -16.17
CA VAL A 321 -11.74 -10.79 -15.55
C VAL A 321 -10.85 -11.42 -16.62
N ALA A 322 -11.41 -11.87 -17.74
CA ALA A 322 -10.64 -12.35 -18.89
C ALA A 322 -9.82 -11.24 -19.57
N PHE A 323 -10.39 -10.05 -19.78
CA PHE A 323 -9.67 -8.88 -20.31
C PHE A 323 -8.56 -8.41 -19.38
N LEU A 324 -8.77 -8.41 -18.06
CA LEU A 324 -7.76 -8.05 -17.06
C LEU A 324 -6.69 -9.14 -16.92
N ALA A 325 -7.05 -10.41 -17.05
CA ALA A 325 -6.09 -11.52 -17.16
C ALA A 325 -5.28 -11.40 -18.46
N ILE A 326 -5.92 -11.03 -19.58
CA ILE A 326 -5.25 -10.76 -20.84
C ILE A 326 -4.38 -9.51 -20.75
N ALA A 327 -4.80 -8.42 -20.09
CA ALA A 327 -3.98 -7.23 -19.88
C ALA A 327 -2.79 -7.52 -18.95
N ALA A 328 -2.96 -8.38 -17.94
CA ALA A 328 -1.86 -8.90 -17.13
C ALA A 328 -0.90 -9.78 -17.96
N VAL A 329 -1.43 -10.60 -18.87
CA VAL A 329 -0.66 -11.48 -19.78
C VAL A 329 -0.06 -10.70 -20.97
N GLN A 330 -0.68 -9.64 -21.46
CA GLN A 330 -0.19 -8.74 -22.51
C GLN A 330 0.81 -7.75 -21.95
N ALA A 331 0.67 -7.31 -20.70
CA ALA A 331 1.75 -6.66 -19.97
C ALA A 331 2.95 -7.60 -19.79
N ALA A 332 2.73 -8.92 -19.72
CA ALA A 332 3.80 -9.92 -19.73
C ALA A 332 4.31 -10.29 -21.16
N LYS A 333 3.49 -10.16 -22.21
CA LYS A 333 3.83 -10.52 -23.61
C LYS A 333 4.35 -9.37 -24.48
N HIS A 334 3.91 -8.13 -24.29
CA HIS A 334 4.46 -6.96 -24.99
C HIS A 334 5.90 -6.63 -24.55
N ALA A 335 6.41 -7.29 -23.50
CA ALA A 335 7.83 -7.32 -23.18
C ALA A 335 8.67 -8.19 -24.16
N HIS A 336 8.03 -9.00 -25.02
CA HIS A 336 8.71 -9.97 -25.89
C HIS A 336 8.57 -9.75 -27.39
N ASP A 337 7.81 -8.75 -27.88
CA ASP A 337 7.49 -8.64 -29.32
C ASP A 337 7.63 -7.23 -29.92
N HIS A 338 8.85 -6.69 -29.90
CA HIS A 338 9.28 -5.66 -30.85
C HIS A 338 10.63 -6.03 -31.46
N GLY A 339 10.61 -7.07 -32.31
CA GLY A 339 11.71 -7.46 -33.17
C GLY A 339 11.28 -7.58 -34.63
N HIS A 340 11.77 -6.65 -35.45
CA HIS A 340 11.92 -6.73 -36.91
C HIS A 340 10.68 -6.54 -37.81
N HIS A 341 10.56 -5.33 -38.38
CA HIS A 341 10.45 -5.16 -39.83
C HIS A 341 10.84 -3.73 -40.25
N ARG A 342 12.01 -3.59 -40.91
CA ARG A 342 12.44 -2.35 -41.58
C ARG A 342 11.80 -2.28 -42.98
N SER A 343 11.19 -1.15 -43.30
CA SER A 343 10.94 -0.72 -44.69
C SER A 343 11.53 0.68 -44.88
N HIS A 344 12.33 0.83 -45.93
CA HIS A 344 13.10 2.03 -46.26
C HIS A 344 12.21 3.18 -46.75
N ARG A 345 12.36 4.37 -46.16
CA ARG A 345 12.23 5.64 -46.90
C ARG A 345 13.04 6.76 -46.23
N SER A 346 13.93 7.37 -47.00
CA SER A 346 14.90 8.40 -46.60
C SER A 346 14.28 9.79 -46.48
N VAL A 347 14.51 10.49 -45.37
CA VAL A 347 14.61 11.96 -45.31
C VAL A 347 15.63 12.32 -44.21
N ASP A 348 16.66 13.07 -44.58
CA ASP A 348 17.75 13.53 -43.71
C ASP A 348 17.31 14.54 -42.65
N SER A 349 17.72 14.33 -41.39
CA SER A 349 17.89 15.35 -40.34
C SER A 349 18.74 14.78 -39.19
N PRO A 350 19.52 15.61 -38.46
CA PRO A 350 20.75 15.19 -37.80
C PRO A 350 20.50 14.29 -36.59
N VAL A 351 21.24 13.18 -36.55
CA VAL A 351 21.16 12.11 -35.56
C VAL A 351 21.79 12.56 -34.24
N VAL A 352 20.96 12.84 -33.24
CA VAL A 352 21.34 12.66 -31.83
C VAL A 352 21.17 11.16 -31.55
N LYS A 353 22.27 10.46 -31.27
CA LYS A 353 22.21 9.06 -30.82
C LYS A 353 21.57 9.05 -29.43
N LYS A 354 20.26 8.82 -29.35
CA LYS A 354 19.61 8.41 -28.10
C LYS A 354 20.10 7.01 -27.76
N SER A 355 20.99 6.92 -26.76
CA SER A 355 21.19 5.66 -26.04
C SER A 355 19.84 5.28 -25.43
N SER A 356 19.33 4.09 -25.72
CA SER A 356 18.03 3.65 -25.20
C SER A 356 18.08 3.23 -23.73
N SER A 357 19.28 3.06 -23.16
CA SER A 357 19.49 2.62 -21.78
C SER A 357 20.80 3.14 -21.19
N CYS A 358 20.83 3.31 -19.87
CA CYS A 358 21.98 3.84 -19.14
C CYS A 358 22.94 2.70 -18.76
N GLN A 359 24.19 2.79 -19.23
CA GLN A 359 25.16 1.72 -19.09
C GLN A 359 25.75 1.65 -17.68
N PHE A 360 25.77 0.45 -17.09
CA PHE A 360 26.43 0.20 -15.82
C PHE A 360 27.94 0.44 -15.94
N PRO A 361 28.59 1.14 -14.98
CA PRO A 361 30.01 1.47 -15.08
C PRO A 361 30.90 0.29 -14.63
N SER A 362 31.02 -0.75 -15.47
CA SER A 362 31.73 -2.02 -15.18
C SER A 362 33.23 -1.90 -14.84
N GLY A 363 33.82 -0.71 -14.93
CA GLY A 363 35.20 -0.41 -14.54
C GLY A 363 35.35 0.37 -13.22
N ALA A 364 34.25 0.71 -12.55
CA ALA A 364 34.25 1.58 -11.36
C ALA A 364 34.43 0.82 -10.02
N GLY A 365 34.76 -0.48 -10.07
CA GLY A 365 34.88 -1.33 -8.87
C GLY A 365 33.53 -1.65 -8.20
N LEU A 366 32.43 -1.47 -8.92
CA LEU A 366 31.08 -1.78 -8.47
C LEU A 366 30.74 -3.25 -8.76
N ILE A 367 29.83 -3.81 -7.97
CA ILE A 367 29.37 -5.20 -8.15
C ILE A 367 28.16 -5.21 -9.07
N PRO A 368 28.20 -5.85 -10.24
CA PRO A 368 27.03 -5.94 -11.11
C PRO A 368 26.00 -6.92 -10.53
N ILE A 369 24.74 -6.50 -10.45
CA ILE A 369 23.61 -7.35 -10.04
C ILE A 369 22.91 -7.87 -11.28
N THR A 370 22.87 -9.21 -11.43
CA THR A 370 22.25 -9.91 -12.57
C THR A 370 22.52 -9.22 -13.92
N PRO A 371 23.79 -9.00 -14.33
CA PRO A 371 24.14 -8.18 -15.50
C PRO A 371 23.60 -8.71 -16.84
N HIS A 372 23.13 -9.94 -16.87
CA HIS A 372 22.52 -10.58 -18.03
C HIS A 372 21.01 -10.29 -18.17
N GLU A 373 20.41 -9.68 -17.16
CA GLU A 373 18.99 -9.32 -17.09
C GLU A 373 18.76 -7.85 -17.51
N THR A 374 17.51 -7.39 -17.47
CA THR A 374 17.11 -6.05 -17.93
C THR A 374 17.72 -4.92 -17.10
N ASN A 375 18.04 -5.18 -15.83
CA ASN A 375 18.74 -4.22 -14.98
C ASN A 375 20.21 -4.00 -15.36
N GLY A 376 20.79 -4.81 -16.25
CA GLY A 376 22.12 -4.54 -16.84
C GLY A 376 23.25 -4.33 -15.82
N GLY A 377 23.13 -4.88 -14.60
CA GLY A 377 24.12 -4.74 -13.53
C GLY A 377 23.73 -3.76 -12.43
N TRP A 378 22.73 -2.91 -12.63
CA TRP A 378 22.24 -1.98 -11.61
C TRP A 378 21.57 -2.73 -10.44
N ALA A 379 21.65 -2.18 -9.22
CA ALA A 379 21.03 -2.74 -8.03
C ALA A 379 19.51 -2.46 -8.01
N MET A 380 18.84 -2.95 -9.04
CA MET A 380 17.42 -2.82 -9.35
C MET A 380 16.87 -4.23 -9.60
N SER A 381 15.55 -4.41 -9.55
CA SER A 381 14.96 -5.73 -9.84
C SER A 381 15.40 -6.24 -11.22
N PRO A 382 15.57 -7.56 -11.44
CA PRO A 382 16.06 -8.10 -12.71
C PRO A 382 15.30 -7.61 -13.96
N ASP A 383 14.00 -7.37 -13.82
CA ASP A 383 13.08 -6.89 -14.87
C ASP A 383 13.03 -5.35 -15.00
N GLN A 384 13.87 -4.62 -14.26
CA GLN A 384 13.83 -3.16 -14.16
C GLN A 384 15.06 -2.51 -14.82
N GLU A 385 14.82 -1.69 -15.84
CA GLU A 385 15.87 -0.93 -16.53
C GLU A 385 16.19 0.41 -15.84
N CYS A 386 17.47 0.79 -15.81
CA CYS A 386 17.93 2.15 -15.50
C CYS A 386 17.75 3.05 -16.73
N LYS A 387 16.87 4.05 -16.62
CA LYS A 387 16.44 4.90 -17.74
C LYS A 387 17.00 6.33 -17.63
N PRO A 388 17.20 7.01 -18.78
CA PRO A 388 17.52 8.43 -18.82
C PRO A 388 16.54 9.26 -17.99
N GLY A 389 17.07 10.30 -17.31
CA GLY A 389 16.31 11.17 -16.41
C GLY A 389 16.07 10.59 -15.01
N GLY A 390 16.70 9.46 -14.67
CA GLY A 390 16.47 8.73 -13.42
C GLY A 390 17.74 8.48 -12.60
N TYR A 391 17.54 8.13 -11.33
CA TYR A 391 18.60 7.66 -10.44
C TYR A 391 18.69 6.13 -10.47
N CYS A 392 19.92 5.62 -10.54
CA CYS A 392 20.22 4.21 -10.73
C CYS A 392 21.09 3.69 -9.59
N PRO A 393 20.47 2.97 -8.63
CA PRO A 393 21.18 2.35 -7.52
C PRO A 393 22.19 1.32 -8.01
N TYR A 394 23.32 1.20 -7.32
CA TYR A 394 24.37 0.23 -7.62
C TYR A 394 24.85 -0.47 -6.35
N ALA A 395 25.50 -1.62 -6.51
CA ALA A 395 26.04 -2.39 -5.41
C ALA A 395 27.53 -2.09 -5.20
N CYS A 396 27.90 -1.92 -3.92
CA CYS A 396 29.29 -1.81 -3.49
C CYS A 396 29.84 -3.18 -3.08
N PRO A 397 31.17 -3.35 -3.06
CA PRO A 397 31.81 -4.53 -2.46
C PRO A 397 31.35 -4.80 -1.03
N ALA A 398 31.45 -6.05 -0.59
CA ALA A 398 31.11 -6.46 0.77
C ALA A 398 31.81 -5.56 1.82
N GLY A 399 31.06 -5.18 2.86
CA GLY A 399 31.54 -4.26 3.90
C GLY A 399 31.37 -2.78 3.57
N GLN A 400 30.95 -2.41 2.36
CA GLN A 400 30.83 -1.01 1.92
C GLN A 400 29.38 -0.58 1.67
N VAL A 401 29.13 0.73 1.82
CA VAL A 401 27.85 1.37 1.49
C VAL A 401 28.01 2.35 0.32
N SER A 402 26.94 2.56 -0.46
CA SER A 402 26.91 3.57 -1.53
C SER A 402 27.04 4.98 -0.94
N MET A 403 27.77 5.86 -1.64
CA MET A 403 27.94 7.27 -1.28
C MET A 403 27.34 8.23 -2.31
N GLN A 404 26.52 7.71 -3.22
CA GLN A 404 25.86 8.46 -4.28
C GLN A 404 24.36 8.25 -4.20
N TRP A 405 23.62 9.35 -4.29
CA TRP A 405 22.16 9.45 -4.27
C TRP A 405 21.77 10.89 -4.61
N ASP A 406 20.49 11.14 -4.80
CA ASP A 406 19.95 12.48 -5.00
C ASP A 406 20.27 13.42 -3.82
N PRO A 407 21.00 14.54 -4.00
CA PRO A 407 21.30 15.47 -2.92
C PRO A 407 20.05 16.02 -2.22
N GLU A 408 18.90 16.02 -2.89
CA GLU A 408 17.63 16.43 -2.29
C GLU A 408 17.05 15.35 -1.37
N ALA A 409 17.38 14.07 -1.55
CA ALA A 409 16.95 12.94 -0.73
C ALA A 409 17.52 12.99 0.69
N THR A 410 16.99 13.90 1.50
CA THR A 410 17.42 14.22 2.87
C THR A 410 16.53 13.60 3.94
N SER A 411 15.48 12.89 3.53
CA SER A 411 14.59 12.14 4.40
C SER A 411 14.19 10.80 3.79
N TYR A 412 13.80 9.86 4.65
CA TYR A 412 13.22 8.57 4.26
C TYR A 412 11.76 8.76 3.80
N THR A 413 11.57 9.48 2.69
CA THR A 413 10.26 9.85 2.15
C THR A 413 10.16 9.50 0.68
N TYR A 414 9.18 8.70 0.32
CA TYR A 414 8.88 8.41 -1.08
C TYR A 414 8.39 9.68 -1.82
N PRO A 415 8.77 9.91 -3.09
CA PRO A 415 9.65 9.09 -3.92
C PRO A 415 11.14 9.34 -3.71
N MET A 416 11.53 10.35 -2.94
CA MET A 416 12.94 10.76 -2.75
C MET A 416 13.81 9.63 -2.19
N SER A 417 13.26 8.77 -1.32
CA SER A 417 13.96 7.59 -0.80
C SER A 417 14.34 6.56 -1.87
N MET A 418 13.72 6.63 -3.06
CA MET A 418 14.01 5.77 -4.20
C MET A 418 15.18 6.29 -5.06
N ASN A 419 15.56 7.55 -4.90
CA ASN A 419 16.53 8.22 -5.77
C ASN A 419 17.97 7.96 -5.30
N GLY A 420 18.39 6.70 -5.31
CA GLY A 420 19.74 6.30 -4.92
C GLY A 420 20.68 6.03 -6.09
N GLY A 421 21.97 6.04 -5.80
CA GLY A 421 23.02 5.74 -6.76
C GLY A 421 23.37 6.90 -7.69
N LEU A 422 23.59 6.58 -8.96
CA LEU A 422 24.08 7.53 -9.95
C LEU A 422 22.93 8.14 -10.74
N TYR A 423 23.07 9.40 -11.13
CA TYR A 423 22.08 10.04 -11.98
C TYR A 423 22.38 9.70 -13.44
N CYS A 424 21.41 9.14 -14.15
CA CYS A 424 21.49 8.98 -15.59
C CYS A 424 20.79 10.16 -16.26
N ASP A 425 21.55 10.98 -16.99
CA ASP A 425 20.96 12.12 -17.67
C ASP A 425 20.14 11.72 -18.91
N GLU A 426 19.48 12.70 -19.52
CA GLU A 426 18.61 12.54 -20.70
C GLU A 426 19.33 11.95 -21.93
N ASN A 427 20.67 12.01 -21.96
CA ASN A 427 21.48 11.44 -23.04
C ASN A 427 21.90 9.99 -22.76
N GLY A 428 21.62 9.48 -21.56
CA GLY A 428 22.06 8.15 -21.12
C GLY A 428 23.46 8.18 -20.48
N GLU A 429 24.01 9.36 -20.17
CA GLU A 429 25.33 9.47 -19.52
C GLU A 429 25.20 9.47 -17.99
N ILE A 430 26.11 8.75 -17.34
CA ILE A 430 26.10 8.56 -15.89
C ILE A 430 26.87 9.66 -15.19
N GLN A 431 26.23 10.30 -14.22
CA GLN A 431 26.77 11.37 -13.40
C GLN A 431 26.79 10.97 -11.93
N LYS A 432 27.85 11.37 -11.23
CA LYS A 432 27.93 11.29 -9.77
C LYS A 432 27.20 12.48 -9.17
N PRO A 433 26.11 12.29 -8.41
CA PRO A 433 25.43 13.41 -7.76
C PRO A 433 26.30 14.12 -6.72
N PHE A 434 27.26 13.41 -6.11
CA PHE A 434 28.31 13.99 -5.28
C PHE A 434 29.67 13.78 -5.95
N PRO A 435 30.15 14.73 -6.78
CA PRO A 435 31.39 14.60 -7.55
C PRO A 435 32.61 14.26 -6.68
N ASP A 436 32.69 14.86 -5.50
CA ASP A 436 33.83 14.72 -4.58
C ASP A 436 33.76 13.49 -3.67
N ARG A 437 32.61 12.80 -3.59
CA ARG A 437 32.47 11.58 -2.79
C ARG A 437 32.91 10.36 -3.61
N PRO A 438 33.48 9.31 -3.00
CA PRO A 438 33.70 8.05 -3.72
C PRO A 438 32.37 7.42 -4.16
N TYR A 439 32.42 6.37 -4.97
CA TYR A 439 31.22 5.55 -5.22
C TYR A 439 30.84 4.78 -3.95
N CYS A 440 31.81 4.12 -3.33
CA CYS A 440 31.60 3.27 -2.16
C CYS A 440 32.50 3.74 -1.01
N LYS A 441 32.01 3.60 0.21
CA LYS A 441 32.76 3.86 1.44
C LYS A 441 32.64 2.65 2.36
N ASP A 442 33.74 2.28 2.99
CA ASP A 442 33.73 1.26 4.04
C ASP A 442 32.75 1.62 5.16
N GLY A 443 31.97 0.64 5.59
CA GLY A 443 31.25 0.71 6.85
C GLY A 443 32.22 0.71 8.03
N THR A 444 31.69 0.68 9.25
CA THR A 444 32.50 0.75 10.47
C THR A 444 33.37 -0.50 10.71
N GLY A 445 33.12 -1.60 10.00
CA GLY A 445 33.89 -2.84 10.09
C GLY A 445 33.69 -3.62 11.41
N VAL A 446 32.66 -3.27 12.17
CA VAL A 446 32.38 -3.86 13.50
C VAL A 446 31.72 -5.24 13.41
N VAL A 447 30.98 -5.51 12.33
CA VAL A 447 30.20 -6.74 12.19
C VAL A 447 30.62 -7.52 10.95
N SER A 448 30.83 -8.82 11.12
CA SER A 448 31.07 -9.78 10.03
C SER A 448 30.01 -10.86 10.02
N ALA A 449 29.77 -11.48 8.87
CA ALA A 449 29.06 -12.75 8.76
C ALA A 449 30.10 -13.88 8.80
N LYS A 450 29.85 -14.89 9.65
CA LYS A 450 30.73 -16.05 9.82
C LYS A 450 29.96 -17.31 9.47
N ASN A 451 30.44 -18.06 8.52
CA ASN A 451 29.81 -19.29 8.07
C ASN A 451 30.46 -20.50 8.74
N LYS A 452 29.66 -21.28 9.48
CA LYS A 452 30.02 -22.60 10.00
C LYS A 452 29.26 -23.73 9.28
N CYS A 453 28.43 -23.43 8.28
CA CYS A 453 27.74 -24.43 7.49
C CYS A 453 28.69 -25.15 6.52
N LYS A 454 28.27 -26.32 6.04
CA LYS A 454 29.02 -27.12 5.03
C LYS A 454 29.09 -26.44 3.66
N GLU A 455 28.12 -25.59 3.36
CA GLU A 455 28.01 -24.87 2.10
C GLU A 455 28.07 -23.35 2.34
N GLN A 456 28.39 -22.60 1.29
CA GLN A 456 28.45 -21.14 1.31
C GLN A 456 27.07 -20.52 1.60
N VAL A 457 27.09 -19.35 2.25
CA VAL A 457 25.87 -18.62 2.63
C VAL A 457 25.86 -17.24 1.96
N SER A 458 24.70 -16.83 1.44
CA SER A 458 24.51 -15.52 0.82
C SER A 458 23.78 -14.56 1.75
N PHE A 459 24.42 -13.45 2.10
CA PHE A 459 23.80 -12.30 2.75
C PHE A 459 23.43 -11.26 1.70
N CYS A 460 22.18 -10.84 1.66
CA CYS A 460 21.71 -9.88 0.65
C CYS A 460 21.30 -8.58 1.34
N GLN A 461 22.03 -7.51 1.11
CA GLN A 461 21.83 -6.20 1.69
C GLN A 461 20.75 -5.41 0.95
N THR A 462 19.98 -4.64 1.73
CA THR A 462 18.98 -3.69 1.22
C THR A 462 19.61 -2.58 0.39
N VAL A 463 19.03 -2.32 -0.78
CA VAL A 463 19.36 -1.17 -1.62
C VAL A 463 18.77 0.11 -1.02
N LEU A 464 19.60 0.89 -0.33
CA LEU A 464 19.25 2.18 0.26
C LEU A 464 20.24 3.30 -0.10
N PRO A 465 19.76 4.53 -0.36
CA PRO A 465 18.42 4.80 -0.89
C PRO A 465 18.18 4.01 -2.20
N GLY A 466 16.93 3.70 -2.50
CA GLY A 466 16.57 2.86 -3.65
C GLY A 466 15.25 2.14 -3.46
N ASN A 467 15.06 1.03 -4.17
CA ASN A 467 13.82 0.27 -4.16
C ASN A 467 13.61 -0.61 -2.92
N GLU A 468 14.55 -0.57 -1.97
CA GLU A 468 14.55 -1.34 -0.73
C GLU A 468 14.52 -2.86 -0.94
N ALA A 469 14.75 -3.33 -2.16
CA ALA A 469 14.98 -4.74 -2.40
C ALA A 469 16.35 -5.12 -1.82
N MET A 470 16.46 -6.29 -1.24
CA MET A 470 17.71 -6.78 -0.68
C MET A 470 18.51 -7.51 -1.74
N LEU A 471 19.18 -6.74 -2.61
CA LEU A 471 19.83 -7.23 -3.82
C LEU A 471 21.36 -7.17 -3.77
N ILE A 472 21.95 -6.42 -2.82
CA ILE A 472 23.40 -6.19 -2.77
C ILE A 472 24.08 -7.41 -2.12
N PRO A 473 24.89 -8.18 -2.85
CA PRO A 473 25.31 -9.50 -2.40
C PRO A 473 26.56 -9.46 -1.53
N THR A 474 26.60 -10.33 -0.53
CA THR A 474 27.81 -10.73 0.20
C THR A 474 27.82 -12.24 0.30
N LEU A 475 28.71 -12.89 -0.45
CA LEU A 475 28.92 -14.33 -0.39
C LEU A 475 29.88 -14.65 0.78
N VAL A 476 29.49 -15.58 1.64
CA VAL A 476 30.22 -15.94 2.85
C VAL A 476 30.63 -17.40 2.77
N GLU A 477 31.90 -17.65 2.47
CA GLU A 477 32.48 -19.00 2.51
C GLU A 477 32.91 -19.35 3.95
N GLU A 478 33.70 -18.47 4.59
CA GLU A 478 34.15 -18.60 5.98
C GLU A 478 33.83 -17.34 6.79
N LEU A 479 34.30 -16.18 6.34
CA LEU A 479 34.11 -14.90 7.01
C LEU A 479 34.03 -13.77 5.97
N ALA A 480 33.05 -12.89 6.09
CA ALA A 480 32.94 -11.69 5.29
C ALA A 480 32.46 -10.50 6.12
N THR A 481 33.07 -9.33 5.94
CA THR A 481 32.63 -8.10 6.61
C THR A 481 31.28 -7.65 6.07
N LEU A 482 30.33 -7.34 6.95
CA LEU A 482 29.02 -6.78 6.56
C LEU A 482 29.11 -5.26 6.51
N ALA A 483 28.35 -4.65 5.60
CA ALA A 483 28.26 -3.19 5.53
C ALA A 483 27.51 -2.65 6.76
N VAL A 484 28.21 -1.94 7.64
CA VAL A 484 27.62 -1.30 8.82
C VAL A 484 27.78 0.21 8.70
N PRO A 485 26.70 0.97 8.41
CA PRO A 485 26.77 2.41 8.27
C PRO A 485 27.01 3.13 9.61
N ASP A 486 27.68 4.28 9.52
CA ASP A 486 27.74 5.31 10.58
C ASP A 486 26.71 6.42 10.29
N LEU A 487 26.66 7.45 11.14
CA LEU A 487 25.75 8.60 10.97
C LEU A 487 25.98 9.43 9.69
N SER A 488 27.08 9.21 8.96
CA SER A 488 27.33 9.93 7.69
C SER A 488 26.63 9.29 6.50
N TYR A 489 26.11 8.07 6.65
CA TYR A 489 25.35 7.40 5.62
C TYR A 489 23.94 7.99 5.49
N TRP A 490 23.34 7.79 4.33
CA TRP A 490 22.07 8.39 3.93
C TRP A 490 21.01 8.31 5.03
N CYS A 491 20.50 9.48 5.44
CA CYS A 491 19.49 9.66 6.50
C CYS A 491 19.81 8.95 7.85
N GLU A 492 21.09 8.75 8.18
CA GLU A 492 21.52 8.02 9.39
C GLU A 492 20.87 6.63 9.48
N THR A 493 20.63 6.00 8.32
CA THR A 493 19.94 4.70 8.23
C THR A 493 20.84 3.54 8.61
N ALA A 494 20.21 2.39 8.88
CA ALA A 494 20.88 1.13 9.15
C ALA A 494 20.91 0.24 7.90
N ALA A 495 21.94 -0.59 7.77
CA ALA A 495 21.98 -1.63 6.74
C ALA A 495 21.23 -2.88 7.23
N HIS A 496 20.51 -3.54 6.33
CA HIS A 496 19.71 -4.73 6.62
C HIS A 496 19.97 -5.81 5.59
N PHE A 497 19.90 -7.06 6.04
CA PHE A 497 20.30 -8.23 5.29
C PHE A 497 19.27 -9.35 5.40
N TYR A 498 18.98 -10.01 4.28
CA TYR A 498 18.44 -11.36 4.27
C TYR A 498 19.57 -12.36 4.48
N ILE A 499 19.36 -13.34 5.35
CA ILE A 499 20.29 -14.45 5.59
C ILE A 499 19.70 -15.68 4.91
N ASN A 500 20.27 -16.06 3.78
CA ASN A 500 19.73 -17.16 2.98
C ASN A 500 20.19 -18.53 3.50
N PRO A 501 19.45 -19.60 3.16
CA PRO A 501 19.92 -20.95 3.44
C PRO A 501 21.30 -21.24 2.81
N PRO A 502 22.12 -22.10 3.44
CA PRO A 502 23.36 -22.60 2.84
C PRO A 502 23.11 -23.26 1.47
N GLY A 503 24.09 -23.19 0.58
CA GLY A 503 24.05 -23.84 -0.74
C GLY A 503 23.54 -22.96 -1.89
N TYR A 504 22.96 -21.79 -1.60
CA TYR A 504 22.50 -20.86 -2.61
C TYR A 504 23.51 -19.73 -2.85
N ASN A 505 23.94 -19.57 -4.11
CA ASN A 505 24.81 -18.47 -4.53
C ASN A 505 24.07 -17.13 -4.58
N THR A 506 24.82 -16.04 -4.74
CA THR A 506 24.27 -14.68 -4.72
C THR A 506 23.37 -14.36 -5.91
N GLU A 507 23.58 -14.98 -7.07
CA GLU A 507 22.72 -14.79 -8.25
C GLU A 507 21.31 -15.38 -8.04
N THR A 508 21.23 -16.47 -7.28
CA THR A 508 19.95 -17.13 -6.95
C THR A 508 19.30 -16.49 -5.72
N ALA A 509 20.11 -16.17 -4.71
CA ALA A 509 19.64 -15.75 -3.40
C ALA A 509 19.35 -14.24 -3.32
N CYS A 510 20.15 -13.39 -3.97
CA CYS A 510 20.03 -11.93 -3.88
C CYS A 510 19.20 -11.33 -5.03
N VAL A 511 18.06 -11.96 -5.28
CA VAL A 511 17.05 -11.48 -6.23
C VAL A 511 15.68 -11.44 -5.58
N TRP A 512 14.76 -10.65 -6.15
CA TRP A 512 13.36 -10.71 -5.76
C TRP A 512 12.72 -11.97 -6.38
N GLY A 513 12.50 -13.01 -5.57
CA GLY A 513 12.13 -14.35 -6.05
C GLY A 513 10.62 -14.62 -6.14
N THR A 514 10.25 -15.90 -5.99
CA THR A 514 8.86 -16.37 -5.82
C THR A 514 8.68 -17.04 -4.46
N SER A 515 7.44 -17.14 -3.96
CA SER A 515 7.12 -17.81 -2.68
C SER A 515 7.26 -19.33 -2.73
N GLU A 516 7.83 -19.87 -3.80
CA GLU A 516 8.02 -21.30 -4.00
C GLU A 516 9.25 -21.81 -3.24
N ASN A 517 10.20 -20.93 -2.90
CA ASN A 517 11.46 -21.31 -2.26
C ASN A 517 11.81 -20.37 -1.08
N PRO A 518 12.48 -20.88 -0.02
CA PRO A 518 12.81 -20.11 1.18
C PRO A 518 14.12 -19.31 1.06
N TYR A 519 14.31 -18.60 -0.05
CA TYR A 519 15.44 -17.70 -0.28
C TYR A 519 14.98 -16.33 -0.81
N GLY A 520 15.91 -15.39 -0.93
CA GLY A 520 15.61 -14.00 -1.27
C GLY A 520 14.69 -13.38 -0.22
N ASN A 521 13.60 -12.77 -0.68
CA ASN A 521 12.63 -12.15 0.22
C ASN A 521 11.86 -13.15 1.10
N TRP A 522 11.92 -14.46 0.80
CA TRP A 522 11.41 -15.53 1.66
C TRP A 522 12.50 -16.27 2.42
N SER A 523 13.71 -15.73 2.52
CA SER A 523 14.72 -16.25 3.47
C SER A 523 14.16 -16.25 4.91
N PRO A 524 14.52 -17.20 5.76
CA PRO A 524 13.91 -17.32 7.08
C PRO A 524 14.36 -16.26 8.08
N TYR A 525 15.58 -15.73 7.92
CA TYR A 525 16.19 -14.84 8.90
C TYR A 525 16.64 -13.51 8.30
N VAL A 526 16.60 -12.47 9.13
CA VAL A 526 17.10 -11.12 8.80
C VAL A 526 18.10 -10.66 9.85
N ALA A 527 19.09 -9.90 9.39
CA ALA A 527 19.98 -9.12 10.24
C ALA A 527 19.90 -7.63 9.90
N GLY A 528 20.32 -6.77 10.82
CA GLY A 528 20.53 -5.35 10.53
C GLY A 528 21.50 -4.71 11.51
N ALA A 529 22.22 -3.68 11.07
CA ALA A 529 23.19 -3.01 11.90
C ALA A 529 23.40 -1.52 11.55
N ASN A 530 23.72 -0.72 12.57
CA ASN A 530 24.24 0.64 12.44
C ASN A 530 25.10 1.02 13.64
N THR A 531 26.00 1.99 13.44
CA THR A 531 26.84 2.54 14.50
C THR A 531 26.39 3.96 14.85
N ASP A 532 26.21 4.24 16.15
CA ASP A 532 25.82 5.56 16.65
C ASP A 532 27.01 6.52 16.82
N GLY A 533 26.70 7.76 17.24
CA GLY A 533 27.70 8.81 17.44
C GLY A 533 28.66 8.55 18.62
N ASP A 534 28.29 7.68 19.55
CA ASP A 534 29.15 7.26 20.66
C ASP A 534 30.09 6.11 20.25
N GLY A 535 29.89 5.57 19.04
CA GLY A 535 30.65 4.45 18.49
C GLY A 535 30.12 3.09 18.90
N ASN A 536 28.93 3.00 19.50
CA ASN A 536 28.28 1.72 19.75
C ASN A 536 27.59 1.22 18.49
N THR A 537 27.74 -0.07 18.20
CA THR A 537 27.05 -0.71 17.08
C THR A 537 25.90 -1.56 17.60
N TYR A 538 24.69 -1.32 17.08
CA TYR A 538 23.52 -2.15 17.36
C TYR A 538 23.40 -3.18 16.25
N VAL A 539 23.30 -4.46 16.62
CA VAL A 539 23.16 -5.59 15.71
C VAL A 539 21.86 -6.29 16.02
N LYS A 540 20.91 -6.23 15.09
CA LYS A 540 19.63 -6.92 15.14
C LYS A 540 19.76 -8.27 14.43
N LEU A 541 19.18 -9.30 15.03
CA LEU A 541 18.99 -10.62 14.41
C LEU A 541 17.56 -11.10 14.70
N GLY A 542 16.88 -11.68 13.72
CA GLY A 542 15.53 -12.19 13.95
C GLY A 542 14.93 -12.94 12.78
N TRP A 543 13.70 -13.40 12.97
CA TRP A 543 12.89 -14.01 11.91
C TRP A 543 12.49 -12.99 10.86
N ASN A 544 12.48 -13.40 9.61
CA ASN A 544 11.94 -12.61 8.51
C ASN A 544 10.41 -12.60 8.60
N PRO A 545 9.76 -11.43 8.71
CA PRO A 545 8.29 -11.33 8.71
C PRO A 545 7.63 -12.01 7.50
N ILE A 546 8.26 -11.96 6.32
CA ILE A 546 7.73 -12.56 5.09
C ILE A 546 7.71 -14.09 5.19
N TYR A 547 8.68 -14.70 5.86
CA TYR A 547 8.70 -16.15 6.11
C TYR A 547 7.47 -16.58 6.91
N LEU A 548 6.99 -15.73 7.82
CA LEU A 548 5.89 -16.03 8.74
C LEU A 548 4.50 -15.73 8.17
N GLU A 549 4.44 -15.05 7.01
CA GLU A 549 3.17 -14.66 6.38
C GLU A 549 2.28 -15.88 6.08
N PRO A 550 0.95 -15.77 6.26
CA PRO A 550 0.01 -16.87 5.96
C PRO A 550 0.10 -17.40 4.53
N THR A 551 0.53 -16.56 3.57
CA THR A 551 0.69 -16.90 2.16
C THR A 551 1.98 -17.65 1.84
N THR A 552 2.93 -17.74 2.78
CA THR A 552 4.19 -18.44 2.58
C THR A 552 3.97 -19.95 2.80
N PRO A 553 4.16 -20.81 1.78
CA PRO A 553 3.83 -22.23 1.87
C PRO A 553 4.55 -22.97 3.00
N PHE A 554 5.81 -22.61 3.23
CA PHE A 554 6.70 -23.18 4.25
C PHE A 554 6.72 -22.38 5.55
N ARG A 555 5.72 -21.53 5.82
CA ARG A 555 5.68 -20.65 7.01
C ARG A 555 5.72 -21.36 8.36
N ASN A 556 5.43 -22.66 8.40
CA ASN A 556 5.43 -23.49 9.61
C ASN A 556 6.60 -24.48 9.64
N GLU A 557 7.53 -24.39 8.69
CA GLU A 557 8.69 -25.24 8.60
C GLU A 557 9.86 -24.60 9.36
N VAL A 558 10.54 -25.39 10.19
CA VAL A 558 11.77 -24.94 10.87
C VAL A 558 12.92 -25.10 9.88
N PRO A 559 13.71 -24.04 9.60
CA PRO A 559 14.85 -24.14 8.69
C PRO A 559 15.89 -25.15 9.18
N GLU A 560 16.63 -25.78 8.26
CA GLU A 560 17.70 -26.74 8.59
C GLU A 560 19.04 -26.08 8.97
N PHE A 561 19.02 -24.76 9.21
CA PHE A 561 20.17 -23.98 9.66
C PHE A 561 19.75 -22.92 10.69
N GLY A 562 20.68 -22.56 11.57
CA GLY A 562 20.49 -21.58 12.63
C GLY A 562 21.40 -20.37 12.48
N VAL A 563 21.10 -19.35 13.28
CA VAL A 563 21.83 -18.08 13.30
C VAL A 563 22.04 -17.60 14.73
N GLU A 564 23.20 -17.02 15.03
CA GLU A 564 23.49 -16.41 16.33
C GLU A 564 24.41 -15.20 16.20
N ILE A 565 24.39 -14.32 17.20
CA ILE A 565 25.41 -13.28 17.34
C ILE A 565 26.46 -13.75 18.35
N GLU A 566 27.72 -13.83 17.90
CA GLU A 566 28.90 -14.03 18.76
C GLU A 566 29.70 -12.73 18.84
N CYS A 567 30.21 -12.37 20.02
CA CYS A 567 31.11 -11.22 20.17
C CYS A 567 32.54 -11.64 20.43
N GLU A 568 33.49 -10.86 19.91
CA GLU A 568 34.90 -11.01 20.24
C GLU A 568 35.16 -10.40 21.63
N GLY A 569 35.16 -11.25 22.67
CA GLY A 569 35.38 -10.88 24.07
C GLY A 569 34.10 -10.54 24.85
N ASP A 570 34.27 -10.14 26.12
CA ASP A 570 33.18 -10.08 27.11
C ASP A 570 32.43 -8.73 27.19
N GLY A 571 32.35 -7.98 26.09
CA GLY A 571 31.84 -6.60 26.10
C GLY A 571 30.40 -6.40 25.63
N CYS A 572 29.80 -7.38 24.95
CA CYS A 572 28.51 -7.19 24.30
C CYS A 572 27.32 -7.30 25.26
N ASN A 573 26.32 -6.45 25.05
CA ASN A 573 25.08 -6.46 25.83
C ASN A 573 23.92 -6.99 24.98
N GLY A 574 23.07 -7.85 25.55
CA GLY A 574 21.93 -8.46 24.84
C GLY A 574 22.20 -9.85 24.27
N LEU A 575 23.26 -10.52 24.74
CA LEU A 575 23.51 -11.95 24.48
C LEU A 575 22.86 -12.83 25.57
N PRO A 576 22.46 -14.08 25.26
CA PRO A 576 22.49 -14.70 23.94
C PRO A 576 21.44 -14.09 22.99
N CYS A 577 21.71 -14.15 21.70
CA CYS A 577 20.83 -13.69 20.64
C CYS A 577 20.93 -14.73 19.51
N LYS A 578 20.15 -15.80 19.64
CA LYS A 578 20.31 -17.06 18.88
C LYS A 578 18.97 -17.65 18.43
N ILE A 579 18.92 -18.14 17.21
CA ILE A 579 17.85 -18.98 16.66
C ILE A 579 18.50 -20.33 16.30
N ASP A 580 18.23 -21.34 17.12
CA ASP A 580 18.78 -22.69 16.97
C ASP A 580 17.67 -23.65 16.52
N PRO A 581 17.65 -24.14 15.28
CA PRO A 581 16.58 -25.01 14.77
C PRO A 581 16.52 -26.39 15.45
N SER A 582 17.53 -26.76 16.25
CA SER A 582 17.48 -27.98 17.08
C SER A 582 16.72 -27.77 18.40
N VAL A 583 16.50 -26.52 18.81
CA VAL A 583 15.87 -26.13 20.08
C VAL A 583 14.62 -25.29 19.89
N ASN A 584 14.64 -24.35 18.95
CA ASN A 584 13.61 -23.35 18.71
C ASN A 584 12.65 -23.80 17.60
N GLY A 585 11.35 -23.64 17.85
CA GLY A 585 10.33 -23.73 16.80
C GLY A 585 10.31 -22.49 15.89
N VAL A 586 9.41 -22.49 14.92
CA VAL A 586 9.22 -21.32 14.05
C VAL A 586 8.83 -20.10 14.87
N ASN A 587 9.49 -18.98 14.59
CA ASN A 587 9.33 -17.71 15.28
C ASN A 587 9.75 -17.70 16.77
N GLU A 588 10.46 -18.73 17.23
CA GLU A 588 11.07 -18.77 18.56
C GLU A 588 12.57 -18.45 18.49
N MET A 589 13.14 -18.10 19.64
CA MET A 589 14.55 -17.78 19.76
C MET A 589 15.04 -17.88 21.21
N THR A 590 16.35 -18.02 21.37
CA THR A 590 17.04 -18.10 22.66
C THR A 590 17.66 -16.75 23.03
N GLY A 591 17.29 -16.25 24.22
CA GLY A 591 17.76 -14.98 24.76
C GLY A 591 16.65 -13.94 24.93
N ASP A 592 17.05 -12.71 25.30
CA ASP A 592 16.12 -11.59 25.43
C ASP A 592 15.61 -11.18 24.04
N SER A 593 14.33 -11.46 23.79
CA SER A 593 13.67 -11.22 22.51
C SER A 593 12.56 -10.16 22.60
N SER A 594 12.24 -9.60 21.45
CA SER A 594 11.14 -8.66 21.24
C SER A 594 10.37 -9.05 20.00
N VAL A 595 9.11 -8.64 19.92
CA VAL A 595 8.23 -8.91 18.77
C VAL A 595 8.23 -7.70 17.85
N GLY A 596 8.61 -7.91 16.59
CA GLY A 596 8.73 -6.89 15.56
C GLY A 596 7.60 -6.92 14.53
N ALA A 597 7.89 -6.37 13.35
CA ALA A 597 6.95 -6.37 12.22
C ALA A 597 6.47 -7.79 11.88
N GLY A 598 5.21 -7.93 11.46
CA GLY A 598 4.61 -9.23 11.15
C GLY A 598 4.53 -10.22 12.32
N GLY A 599 4.80 -9.78 13.57
CA GLY A 599 4.88 -10.67 14.72
C GLY A 599 6.21 -11.43 14.81
N ALA A 600 7.21 -11.05 14.01
CA ALA A 600 8.49 -11.75 13.96
C ALA A 600 9.36 -11.46 15.21
N SER A 601 9.84 -12.51 15.84
CA SER A 601 10.73 -12.43 17.00
C SER A 601 12.13 -11.99 16.57
N PHE A 602 12.72 -11.07 17.32
CA PHE A 602 14.08 -10.57 17.10
C PHE A 602 14.78 -10.21 18.42
N CYS A 603 16.12 -10.14 18.39
CA CYS A 603 16.98 -9.65 19.46
C CYS A 603 17.89 -8.54 18.92
N VAL A 604 18.44 -7.74 19.84
CA VAL A 604 19.39 -6.69 19.52
C VAL A 604 20.57 -6.79 20.47
N VAL A 605 21.76 -6.95 19.91
CA VAL A 605 23.03 -6.92 20.62
C VAL A 605 23.67 -5.55 20.45
N THR A 606 24.14 -4.97 21.55
CA THR A 606 24.95 -3.74 21.51
C THR A 606 26.42 -4.11 21.63
N VAL A 607 27.20 -3.83 20.59
CA VAL A 607 28.65 -3.96 20.54
C VAL A 607 29.25 -2.61 20.95
N PRO A 608 29.96 -2.52 22.09
CA PRO A 608 30.60 -1.28 22.50
C PRO A 608 31.65 -0.81 21.50
N LYS A 609 31.96 0.48 21.53
CA LYS A 609 33.02 1.08 20.72
C LYS A 609 34.33 0.30 20.82
N GLY A 610 34.86 -0.10 19.67
CA GLY A 610 36.11 -0.87 19.54
C GLY A 610 35.95 -2.38 19.67
N GLY A 611 34.74 -2.87 20.01
CA GLY A 611 34.41 -4.29 19.96
C GLY A 611 34.13 -4.78 18.54
N LYS A 612 33.99 -6.09 18.39
CA LYS A 612 33.60 -6.76 17.15
C LYS A 612 32.57 -7.85 17.42
N ALA A 613 31.71 -8.11 16.43
CA ALA A 613 30.73 -9.18 16.50
C ALA A 613 30.62 -9.93 15.16
N ASN A 614 30.21 -11.18 15.25
CA ASN A 614 29.93 -12.05 14.12
C ASN A 614 28.46 -12.47 14.14
N VAL A 615 27.75 -12.30 13.02
CA VAL A 615 26.52 -13.02 12.74
C VAL A 615 26.92 -14.39 12.22
N VAL A 616 26.83 -15.39 13.08
CA VAL A 616 27.25 -16.76 12.80
C VAL A 616 26.08 -17.55 12.23
N VAL A 617 26.32 -18.27 11.14
CA VAL A 617 25.37 -19.19 10.51
C VAL A 617 25.90 -20.62 10.68
N PHE A 618 25.05 -21.56 11.08
CA PHE A 618 25.45 -22.94 11.37
C PHE A 618 24.37 -23.95 10.96
N ASP A 619 24.77 -25.17 10.58
CA ASP A 619 23.84 -26.25 10.26
C ASP A 619 23.14 -26.76 11.53
N LYS A 620 21.88 -27.18 11.41
CA LYS A 620 21.10 -27.75 12.53
C LYS A 620 21.78 -28.93 13.22
N ASP A 621 22.54 -29.73 12.47
CA ASP A 621 23.28 -30.88 12.99
C ASP A 621 24.65 -30.53 13.61
N GLY A 622 25.01 -29.24 13.69
CA GLY A 622 26.23 -28.77 14.35
C GLY A 622 27.53 -29.13 13.61
N GLY A 623 27.51 -29.18 12.27
CA GLY A 623 28.68 -29.53 11.47
C GLY A 623 29.83 -28.53 11.64
N ASP A 624 30.96 -28.97 12.18
CA ASP A 624 32.23 -28.23 12.10
C ASP A 624 32.81 -28.38 10.69
N SER A 625 33.21 -27.26 10.06
CA SER A 625 33.78 -27.21 8.72
C SER A 625 35.19 -27.83 8.68
N THR A 626 35.33 -29.13 8.40
CA THR A 626 36.62 -29.70 8.01
C THR A 626 36.80 -29.65 6.48
N SER A 627 37.64 -28.71 6.04
CA SER A 627 38.38 -28.65 4.76
C SER A 627 37.60 -28.97 3.46
N ILE A 628 37.28 -27.93 2.70
CA ILE A 628 36.85 -28.02 1.30
C ILE A 628 38.02 -28.56 0.46
N SER A 629 37.90 -29.79 -0.05
CA SER A 629 38.75 -30.29 -1.13
C SER A 629 38.13 -29.94 -2.48
N SER A 630 38.84 -29.15 -3.26
CA SER A 630 38.53 -28.81 -4.64
C SER A 630 38.48 -30.06 -5.52
N SER A 631 37.30 -30.43 -6.03
CA SER A 631 37.08 -30.99 -7.38
C SER A 631 35.66 -31.56 -7.54
N ALA A 632 34.81 -30.86 -8.31
CA ALA A 632 33.97 -31.43 -9.36
C ALA A 632 33.04 -30.33 -9.90
N ALA A 633 33.43 -29.73 -11.03
CA ALA A 633 32.49 -29.02 -11.87
C ALA A 633 31.49 -30.04 -12.44
N LEU A 634 30.20 -29.85 -12.19
CA LEU A 634 29.13 -30.56 -12.89
C LEU A 634 28.17 -29.52 -13.47
N ASN A 635 28.23 -29.39 -14.80
CA ASN A 635 27.26 -28.69 -15.62
C ASN A 635 25.88 -29.32 -15.43
N TRP A 636 24.90 -28.54 -15.01
CA TRP A 636 23.49 -28.85 -15.25
C TRP A 636 22.82 -27.73 -16.03
N THR A 637 22.69 -27.93 -17.33
CA THR A 637 21.61 -27.38 -18.14
C THR A 637 20.34 -28.17 -17.83
N VAL A 638 19.36 -27.53 -17.21
CA VAL A 638 18.00 -28.07 -17.11
C VAL A 638 17.08 -27.20 -17.97
N SER A 639 16.76 -27.71 -19.16
CA SER A 639 15.56 -27.32 -19.90
C SER A 639 14.38 -28.06 -19.28
N ALA A 640 13.44 -27.35 -18.65
CA ALA A 640 12.17 -27.93 -18.21
C ALA A 640 11.01 -27.16 -18.84
N SER A 641 10.36 -27.78 -19.83
CA SER A 641 9.06 -27.37 -20.35
C SER A 641 7.96 -27.95 -19.46
N TYR A 642 7.13 -27.10 -18.86
CA TYR A 642 5.97 -27.56 -18.10
C TYR A 642 4.68 -27.35 -18.88
N THR A 643 3.93 -28.44 -19.03
CA THR A 643 2.59 -28.47 -19.64
C THR A 643 1.56 -28.54 -18.51
N TYR A 644 0.69 -27.54 -18.40
CA TYR A 644 -0.35 -27.45 -17.39
C TYR A 644 -1.53 -28.39 -17.75
N LYS A 645 -1.90 -29.29 -16.82
CA LYS A 645 -3.22 -29.93 -16.80
C LYS A 645 -3.93 -29.53 -15.50
N PRO A 646 -5.13 -28.94 -15.56
CA PRO A 646 -5.88 -28.60 -14.36
C PRO A 646 -6.47 -29.88 -13.73
N HIS A 647 -6.15 -30.11 -12.46
CA HIS A 647 -6.90 -31.02 -11.62
C HIS A 647 -8.09 -30.29 -11.00
N VAL A 648 -9.28 -30.73 -11.38
CA VAL A 648 -10.57 -30.34 -10.82
C VAL A 648 -10.76 -31.12 -9.52
N MET A 649 -10.90 -30.42 -8.39
CA MET A 649 -11.41 -31.02 -7.15
C MET A 649 -12.90 -30.67 -7.04
N VAL A 650 -13.74 -31.69 -7.20
CA VAL A 650 -15.18 -31.66 -6.94
C VAL A 650 -15.38 -32.21 -5.53
N GLU A 651 -15.91 -31.40 -4.61
CA GLU A 651 -16.55 -31.94 -3.41
C GLU A 651 -18.06 -32.00 -3.63
N THR A 652 -18.54 -33.22 -3.88
CA THR A 652 -19.95 -33.59 -3.83
C THR A 652 -20.40 -33.69 -2.38
N GLY A 653 -21.28 -32.79 -1.95
CA GLY A 653 -22.05 -32.97 -0.72
C GLY A 653 -23.10 -34.06 -0.90
N SER A 654 -22.99 -35.14 -0.13
CA SER A 654 -24.05 -36.13 0.04
C SER A 654 -24.68 -36.02 1.43
N SER A 655 -25.99 -36.20 1.44
CA SER A 655 -26.93 -35.82 2.47
C SER A 655 -27.27 -36.94 3.47
N HIS A 656 -27.86 -36.51 4.59
CA HIS A 656 -28.73 -37.22 5.54
C HIS A 656 -28.13 -38.24 6.52
N THR A 657 -28.33 -37.96 7.81
CA THR A 657 -29.03 -38.86 8.75
C THR A 657 -29.57 -38.09 9.96
N GLN A 658 -30.78 -38.47 10.39
CA GLN A 658 -31.60 -37.87 11.44
C GLN A 658 -31.12 -38.21 12.87
N PRO A 659 -31.59 -37.48 13.91
CA PRO A 659 -31.26 -37.75 15.31
C PRO A 659 -32.19 -38.79 15.94
N VAL A 660 -31.62 -39.71 16.73
CA VAL A 660 -32.33 -40.66 17.61
C VAL A 660 -32.26 -40.16 19.05
N ALA A 661 -33.39 -40.27 19.75
CA ALA A 661 -33.62 -39.86 21.14
C ALA A 661 -33.37 -41.00 22.17
N ALA A 662 -33.51 -40.63 23.46
CA ALA A 662 -33.55 -41.43 24.72
C ALA A 662 -32.19 -41.72 25.40
N ALA A 663 -32.01 -41.74 26.74
CA ALA A 663 -32.79 -41.45 27.95
C ALA A 663 -31.79 -41.37 29.14
N ALA A 664 -31.85 -40.34 30.00
CA ALA A 664 -32.36 -40.30 31.38
C ALA A 664 -31.67 -41.20 32.44
N VAL A 665 -31.04 -40.58 33.47
CA VAL A 665 -31.02 -41.01 34.90
C VAL A 665 -30.85 -39.77 35.81
N ALA A 666 -31.57 -39.74 36.94
CA ALA A 666 -31.80 -38.63 37.88
C ALA A 666 -30.91 -38.66 39.16
N SER A 667 -30.84 -37.53 39.89
CA SER A 667 -31.13 -37.47 41.35
C SER A 667 -31.18 -36.02 41.91
N GLU A 668 -32.28 -35.76 42.66
CA GLU A 668 -32.58 -34.92 43.85
C GLU A 668 -31.66 -33.73 44.28
N GLY A 669 -32.14 -32.59 44.82
CA GLY A 669 -33.48 -32.21 45.26
C GLY A 669 -33.62 -30.77 45.83
N SER A 670 -34.89 -30.38 46.05
CA SER A 670 -35.48 -29.41 47.02
C SER A 670 -34.97 -27.94 47.14
N SER A 671 -35.82 -26.94 46.82
CA SER A 671 -36.67 -26.21 47.80
C SER A 671 -37.37 -24.93 47.23
N GLN A 672 -38.70 -24.89 47.38
CA GLN A 672 -39.61 -23.76 47.75
C GLN A 672 -39.75 -22.49 46.86
N THR A 673 -40.88 -22.33 46.13
CA THR A 673 -42.11 -21.50 46.40
C THR A 673 -41.93 -19.99 46.20
N THR A 674 -42.78 -19.19 45.52
CA THR A 674 -44.27 -19.08 45.44
C THR A 674 -44.69 -18.18 44.27
N GLY A 675 -45.86 -18.49 43.66
CA GLY A 675 -46.95 -17.60 43.13
C GLY A 675 -46.62 -16.50 42.11
N THR A 676 -47.42 -16.22 41.06
CA THR A 676 -48.85 -16.47 40.83
C THR A 676 -49.18 -16.24 39.35
N ALA A 677 -50.24 -16.91 38.89
CA ALA A 677 -50.74 -17.00 37.52
C ALA A 677 -51.66 -15.85 37.09
N GLN A 678 -51.81 -15.69 35.75
CA GLN A 678 -53.04 -15.55 34.93
C GLN A 678 -52.70 -14.69 33.69
N ALA A 679 -52.70 -15.12 32.42
CA ALA A 679 -53.60 -15.99 31.64
C ALA A 679 -55.04 -15.43 31.67
N THR A 680 -55.78 -15.12 30.61
CA THR A 680 -55.75 -15.41 29.17
C THR A 680 -56.92 -14.60 28.56
N GLN A 681 -56.96 -14.30 27.26
CA GLN A 681 -58.04 -14.71 26.33
C GLN A 681 -58.10 -13.84 25.07
N SER A 682 -58.03 -14.55 23.95
CA SER A 682 -58.31 -14.17 22.58
C SER A 682 -59.81 -14.01 22.34
N ALA A 683 -60.19 -13.18 21.36
CA ALA A 683 -61.29 -13.50 20.44
C ALA A 683 -61.19 -12.66 19.15
N VAL A 684 -61.31 -13.37 18.03
CA VAL A 684 -61.43 -12.91 16.64
C VAL A 684 -62.93 -12.81 16.28
N VAL A 685 -63.33 -11.91 15.36
CA VAL A 685 -64.32 -12.11 14.26
C VAL A 685 -64.57 -10.78 13.51
N THR A 686 -64.02 -10.73 12.28
CA THR A 686 -64.62 -10.47 10.94
C THR A 686 -65.45 -9.22 10.58
N GLU A 687 -64.90 -8.53 9.56
CA GLU A 687 -65.45 -7.81 8.37
C GLU A 687 -66.56 -6.74 8.42
N GLY A 688 -66.21 -5.59 7.83
CA GLY A 688 -67.11 -4.61 7.21
C GLY A 688 -66.30 -3.59 6.40
N ALA A 689 -66.35 -3.71 5.07
CA ALA A 689 -65.60 -2.89 4.12
C ALA A 689 -66.10 -1.44 4.03
N ALA A 690 -65.17 -0.48 3.97
CA ALA A 690 -65.39 0.83 3.38
C ALA A 690 -64.10 1.29 2.68
N VAL A 691 -64.23 1.56 1.39
CA VAL A 691 -63.18 1.96 0.45
C VAL A 691 -62.82 3.44 0.65
N SER A 692 -61.54 3.76 0.86
CA SER A 692 -60.96 5.05 0.46
C SER A 692 -59.43 4.95 0.37
N THR A 693 -58.96 4.89 -0.88
CA THR A 693 -57.72 5.44 -1.45
C THR A 693 -56.39 5.34 -0.68
N ALA A 694 -55.52 4.51 -1.24
CA ALA A 694 -54.11 4.33 -0.92
C ALA A 694 -53.24 5.55 -1.26
N VAL A 695 -52.24 5.81 -0.41
CA VAL A 695 -50.94 6.35 -0.82
C VAL A 695 -49.88 5.35 -0.37
N SER A 696 -49.26 4.72 -1.36
CA SER A 696 -48.29 3.64 -1.23
C SER A 696 -46.99 4.14 -0.58
N LYS A 697 -46.65 3.60 0.59
CA LYS A 697 -45.28 3.64 1.13
C LYS A 697 -44.49 2.50 0.49
N LEU A 698 -43.75 2.79 -0.57
CA LEU A 698 -42.83 1.84 -1.17
C LEU A 698 -41.61 1.69 -0.25
N SER A 699 -41.60 0.60 0.54
CA SER A 699 -40.39 0.12 1.22
C SER A 699 -39.52 -0.58 0.18
N LEU A 700 -38.32 -0.05 -0.07
CA LEU A 700 -37.37 -0.65 -1.01
C LEU A 700 -36.77 -1.91 -0.39
N ILE A 701 -37.27 -3.07 -0.82
CA ILE A 701 -36.72 -4.39 -0.49
C ILE A 701 -35.41 -4.58 -1.27
N VAL A 702 -34.30 -4.76 -0.55
CA VAL A 702 -33.02 -5.21 -1.09
C VAL A 702 -32.99 -6.74 -1.05
N ALA A 703 -33.05 -7.40 -2.20
CA ALA A 703 -32.63 -8.78 -2.37
C ALA A 703 -32.12 -9.01 -3.80
N VAL A 704 -30.92 -9.58 -3.91
CA VAL A 704 -30.35 -10.16 -5.14
C VAL A 704 -30.75 -11.62 -5.17
N LEU A 705 -31.24 -12.13 -6.31
CA LEU A 705 -31.07 -13.52 -6.76
C LEU A 705 -31.42 -13.64 -8.26
N GLY A 706 -30.82 -14.65 -8.89
CA GLY A 706 -30.61 -14.75 -10.32
C GLY A 706 -31.80 -15.25 -11.15
N ALA A 707 -31.74 -14.86 -12.43
CA ALA A 707 -32.11 -15.56 -13.65
C ALA A 707 -33.48 -16.29 -13.78
N ILE A 708 -34.16 -15.90 -14.87
CA ILE A 708 -35.19 -16.59 -15.68
C ILE A 708 -36.66 -16.39 -15.25
N VAL A 709 -37.25 -15.38 -15.90
CA VAL A 709 -38.54 -15.33 -16.63
C VAL A 709 -39.59 -16.43 -16.31
N MET A 710 -40.76 -16.04 -15.80
CA MET A 710 -42.02 -16.04 -16.58
C MET A 710 -43.21 -15.50 -15.76
N VAL A 711 -43.98 -14.66 -16.47
CA VAL A 711 -45.27 -13.97 -16.20
C VAL A 711 -45.22 -12.72 -15.32
#